data_AF-A0A9J6BK57-F1
#
_entry.id   AF-A0A9J6BK57-F1
#
_cell.length_a   1.000
_cell.length_b   1.000
_cell.length_c   1.000
_cell.angle_alpha   90.00
_cell.angle_beta   90.00
_cell.angle_gamma   90.00
#
_symmetry.space_group_name_H-M   'P 1'
#
loop_
_entity.id
_entity.type
_entity.pdbx_description
1 polymer ?
#
loop_
_entity_poly.entity_id
_entity_poly.type
_entity_poly.pdbx_seq_one_letter_code
_entity_poly.pdbx_strand_id
1 'polypeptide(L)'
;MVVILTSLLMTKFVLSVGKRENFVENVEIFDWIGAIVFILLKTLYLFYWKRDTLKTIIDKLEQHFPYSNREQLKFGIHRHLRNLKIFYYFSMMTYGFVLITFICLSFYTFCFDFESRKIVLLAPTYFLSSSLQYWLYPIYLIHQSGTILILLLILTATDMLFCSLVCITSIEFDILAQKISKIDPENDENAEKKLQGIIDDYNELTKIVNELEEIFSQLLFANVLTSINALCITVFLLFENPIISTTSGLFRGKQIKTATSSYYAFKGIPYAESPIGSLRFEPPVKKSWWIGIKDSFENEVRCLTLGGITEESKLIYGFEDCLYLNVYTPSMRAYLLKAVMVFIPGNIFTTEPEYSPEHLLRNDVIVVTVSYRTSVFGFLSNEDEVLSGNQGLKDILMALKWVQSNIEKFLGNPRKVTVFGQSNGAALVNYLLLSSTTTGLFSKAIMQSGSSLMPHMFQPNPQKIYQNLINKLELNYTSTKEMLEILKTLDAEKILNALTIMNSMASPFLLRPFDFVPCVEPKHVKDAFLTETPLWRLINGKFHIVSIMIGSNTNDALFLSKIISNFTSVYNLFPEFIVPLSFDLPENSSKMNSTIQELQSFYFDGRTKGTLDEWLQIYSDQVFKFPIDRIVKYYALRSYLNIYYYEFTFDGSLNYYKNLFGTSTTTHSDEIPYLFEIKTLNLTANMKATIMRERMTALWANFAKDGDPTVRTNVLLNTEWFEYRSYSRYYYEINNTLNNKRNFTRVNYLSNLQKRLTGYF
;
A
#
# COMPACT_ATOMS: atom_id res chain seq x y z
N MET A 1 37.70 -22.51 30.37
CA MET A 1 36.39 -23.05 30.78
C MET A 1 35.23 -22.42 30.04
N VAL A 2 35.06 -21.08 30.07
CA VAL A 2 33.97 -20.40 29.32
C VAL A 2 33.99 -20.73 27.82
N VAL A 3 35.13 -20.63 27.15
CA VAL A 3 35.30 -20.98 25.71
C VAL A 3 34.94 -22.44 25.41
N ILE A 4 35.30 -23.36 26.30
CA ILE A 4 34.97 -24.79 26.16
C ILE A 4 33.47 -25.00 26.38
N LEU A 5 32.86 -24.24 27.30
CA LEU A 5 31.43 -24.28 27.58
C LEU A 5 30.61 -23.70 26.41
N THR A 6 31.03 -22.57 25.83
CA THR A 6 30.40 -21.99 24.64
C THR A 6 30.58 -22.88 23.43
N SER A 7 31.76 -23.49 23.25
CA SER A 7 32.00 -24.45 22.17
C SER A 7 31.11 -25.70 22.33
N LEU A 8 31.00 -26.28 23.53
CA LEU A 8 30.12 -27.43 23.83
C LEU A 8 28.63 -27.09 23.70
N LEU A 9 28.20 -25.89 24.13
CA LEU A 9 26.82 -25.42 23.98
C LEU A 9 26.47 -25.19 22.50
N MET A 10 27.40 -24.65 21.72
CA MET A 10 27.26 -24.48 20.28
C MET A 10 27.25 -25.83 19.56
N THR A 11 28.11 -26.78 19.93
CA THR A 11 28.09 -28.15 19.37
C THR A 11 26.77 -28.85 19.70
N LYS A 12 26.22 -28.70 20.92
CA LYS A 12 24.90 -29.25 21.28
C LYS A 12 23.76 -28.58 20.50
N PHE A 13 23.81 -27.26 20.32
CA PHE A 13 22.82 -26.52 19.53
C PHE A 13 22.86 -26.95 18.07
N VAL A 14 24.06 -27.06 17.48
CA VAL A 14 24.30 -27.52 16.10
C VAL A 14 23.86 -28.98 15.89
N LEU A 15 24.14 -29.88 16.83
CA LEU A 15 23.65 -31.26 16.77
C LEU A 15 22.11 -31.36 16.90
N SER A 16 21.46 -30.38 17.54
CA SER A 16 20.00 -30.30 17.61
C SER A 16 19.38 -29.81 16.29
N VAL A 17 20.10 -28.96 15.54
CA VAL A 17 19.69 -28.41 14.25
C VAL A 17 20.01 -29.39 13.10
N GLY A 18 21.10 -30.16 13.20
CA GLY A 18 21.59 -31.10 12.18
C GLY A 18 20.74 -32.37 11.93
N LYS A 19 19.54 -32.48 12.52
CA LYS A 19 18.59 -33.57 12.20
C LYS A 19 17.68 -33.28 11.00
N ARG A 20 17.91 -32.20 10.23
CA ARG A 20 17.14 -31.90 9.02
C ARG A 20 18.07 -31.66 7.83
N GLU A 21 17.77 -32.33 6.73
CA GLU A 21 18.61 -32.58 5.56
C GLU A 21 18.94 -31.30 4.74
N ASN A 22 20.23 -30.99 4.62
CA ASN A 22 20.97 -30.48 3.43
C ASN A 22 22.28 -29.81 3.88
N PHE A 23 23.42 -30.41 3.51
CA PHE A 23 24.69 -30.25 4.25
C PHE A 23 25.87 -29.89 3.33
N VAL A 24 25.78 -28.80 2.57
CA VAL A 24 26.91 -28.35 1.71
C VAL A 24 27.36 -26.91 2.03
N GLU A 25 26.46 -25.99 2.39
CA GLU A 25 26.85 -24.58 2.69
C GLU A 25 27.46 -24.37 4.08
N ASN A 26 27.26 -25.30 5.02
CA ASN A 26 27.74 -25.10 6.40
C ASN A 26 29.25 -25.34 6.57
N VAL A 27 29.94 -25.98 5.60
CA VAL A 27 31.36 -26.31 5.71
C VAL A 27 32.23 -25.04 5.82
N GLU A 28 31.90 -23.98 5.08
CA GLU A 28 32.66 -22.73 5.12
C GLU A 28 32.50 -21.98 6.46
N ILE A 29 31.30 -21.98 7.05
CA ILE A 29 31.06 -21.37 8.37
C ILE A 29 31.81 -22.14 9.46
N PHE A 30 31.85 -23.46 9.36
CA PHE A 30 32.61 -24.31 10.29
C PHE A 30 34.12 -24.09 10.16
N ASP A 31 34.64 -23.86 8.95
CA ASP A 31 36.06 -23.55 8.73
C ASP A 31 36.44 -22.17 9.28
N TRP A 32 35.58 -21.15 9.16
CA TRP A 32 35.82 -19.83 9.75
C TRP A 32 35.75 -19.84 11.27
N ILE A 33 34.75 -20.50 11.87
CA ILE A 33 34.68 -20.68 13.33
C ILE A 33 35.88 -21.50 13.81
N GLY A 34 36.27 -22.54 13.07
CA GLY A 34 37.47 -23.33 13.32
C GLY A 34 38.74 -22.49 13.30
N ALA A 35 38.90 -21.62 12.30
CA ALA A 35 40.03 -20.70 12.19
C ALA A 35 40.07 -19.68 13.34
N ILE A 36 38.94 -19.06 13.69
CA ILE A 36 38.85 -18.11 14.82
C ILE A 36 39.19 -18.82 16.15
N VAL A 37 38.64 -20.02 16.39
CA VAL A 37 38.94 -20.81 17.58
C VAL A 37 40.41 -21.24 17.61
N PHE A 38 40.97 -21.64 16.47
CA PHE A 38 42.38 -22.00 16.35
C PHE A 38 43.31 -20.82 16.64
N ILE A 39 43.01 -19.63 16.11
CA ILE A 39 43.73 -18.39 16.40
C ILE A 39 43.64 -18.06 17.90
N LEU A 40 42.45 -18.12 18.49
CA LEU A 40 42.25 -17.86 19.93
C LEU A 40 43.03 -18.85 20.81
N LEU A 41 43.05 -20.14 20.45
CA LEU A 41 43.81 -21.18 21.16
C LEU A 41 45.32 -20.99 21.00
N LYS A 42 45.79 -20.60 19.81
CA LYS A 42 47.20 -20.30 19.54
C LYS A 42 47.67 -19.07 20.33
N THR A 43 46.85 -18.02 20.41
CA THR A 43 47.12 -16.83 21.24
C THR A 43 47.13 -17.17 22.72
N LEU A 44 46.22 -18.04 23.18
CA LEU A 44 46.21 -18.58 24.55
C LEU A 44 47.49 -19.37 24.88
N TYR A 45 47.90 -20.26 23.97
CA TYR A 45 49.09 -21.08 24.12
C TYR A 45 50.35 -20.21 24.19
N LEU A 46 50.48 -19.25 23.29
CA LEU A 46 51.60 -18.30 23.28
C LEU A 46 51.66 -17.47 24.58
N PHE A 47 50.50 -17.04 25.12
CA PHE A 47 50.44 -16.30 26.38
C PHE A 47 50.89 -17.15 27.58
N TYR A 48 50.37 -18.37 27.71
CA TYR A 48 50.71 -19.25 28.85
C TYR A 48 52.15 -19.75 28.79
N TRP A 49 52.62 -20.17 27.60
CA TRP A 49 54.00 -20.61 27.42
C TRP A 49 55.00 -19.49 27.76
N LYS A 50 54.77 -18.26 27.29
CA LYS A 50 55.63 -17.12 27.60
C LYS A 50 55.61 -16.71 29.07
N ARG A 51 54.46 -16.84 29.74
CA ARG A 51 54.34 -16.53 31.18
C ARG A 51 55.32 -17.37 31.99
N ASP A 52 55.44 -18.66 31.68
CA ASP A 52 56.28 -19.59 32.42
C ASP A 52 57.78 -19.40 32.09
N THR A 53 58.12 -19.10 30.83
CA THR A 53 59.50 -18.73 30.43
C THR A 53 59.97 -17.45 31.14
N LEU A 54 59.17 -16.39 31.13
CA LEU A 54 59.50 -15.12 31.80
C LEU A 54 59.57 -15.25 33.32
N LYS A 55 58.75 -16.12 33.91
CA LYS A 55 58.80 -16.42 35.35
C LYS A 55 60.10 -17.14 35.73
N THR A 56 60.56 -18.07 34.90
CA THR A 56 61.85 -18.76 35.07
C THR A 56 63.04 -17.80 34.99
N ILE A 57 62.96 -16.77 34.14
CA ILE A 57 63.98 -15.71 34.04
C ILE A 57 63.97 -14.83 35.29
N ILE A 58 62.78 -14.43 35.78
CA ILE A 58 62.66 -13.69 37.04
C ILE A 58 63.30 -14.49 38.18
N ASP A 59 62.96 -15.78 38.33
CA ASP A 59 63.48 -16.64 39.41
C ASP A 59 65.01 -16.77 39.37
N LYS A 60 65.63 -16.81 38.18
CA LYS A 60 67.10 -16.80 38.01
C LYS A 60 67.73 -15.46 38.39
N LEU A 61 67.11 -14.34 37.99
CA LEU A 61 67.54 -13.00 38.39
C LEU A 61 67.45 -12.80 39.90
N GLU A 62 66.50 -13.46 40.57
CA GLU A 62 66.32 -13.37 42.02
C GLU A 62 67.43 -14.03 42.83
N GLN A 63 68.09 -15.04 42.26
CA GLN A 63 69.08 -15.85 42.97
C GLN A 63 70.52 -15.32 42.84
N HIS A 64 70.86 -14.54 41.81
CA HIS A 64 72.28 -14.31 41.45
C HIS A 64 72.73 -12.86 41.20
N PHE A 65 71.88 -11.83 41.31
CA PHE A 65 72.24 -10.44 40.96
C PHE A 65 71.88 -9.38 42.05
N PRO A 66 72.64 -8.25 42.15
CA PRO A 66 72.42 -7.20 43.16
C PRO A 66 71.10 -6.42 43.00
N TYR A 67 70.63 -5.83 44.10
CA TYR A 67 69.25 -5.35 44.30
C TYR A 67 68.76 -4.27 43.31
N SER A 68 69.62 -3.33 42.88
CA SER A 68 69.21 -2.19 42.04
C SER A 68 68.88 -2.57 40.60
N ASN A 69 69.69 -3.43 39.97
CA ASN A 69 69.53 -3.81 38.55
C ASN A 69 68.42 -4.86 38.38
N ARG A 70 68.17 -5.66 39.42
CA ARG A 70 67.09 -6.66 39.49
C ARG A 70 65.70 -6.02 39.46
N GLU A 71 65.46 -4.96 40.24
CA GLU A 71 64.14 -4.33 40.33
C GLU A 71 63.71 -3.66 39.02
N GLN A 72 64.66 -3.08 38.27
CA GLN A 72 64.37 -2.44 36.99
C GLN A 72 63.94 -3.45 35.91
N LEU A 73 64.66 -4.58 35.79
CA LEU A 73 64.29 -5.65 34.87
C LEU A 73 62.98 -6.34 35.30
N LYS A 74 62.78 -6.55 36.60
CA LYS A 74 61.57 -7.16 37.17
C LYS A 74 60.34 -6.29 36.94
N PHE A 75 60.45 -4.98 37.15
CA PHE A 75 59.39 -4.02 36.83
C PHE A 75 59.05 -4.03 35.33
N GLY A 76 60.07 -4.07 34.47
CA GLY A 76 59.91 -4.18 33.02
C GLY A 76 59.19 -5.47 32.60
N ILE A 77 59.61 -6.62 33.11
CA ILE A 77 58.98 -7.93 32.82
C ILE A 77 57.54 -7.97 33.35
N HIS A 78 57.27 -7.45 34.55
CA HIS A 78 55.91 -7.37 35.09
C HIS A 78 55.00 -6.44 34.29
N ARG A 79 55.52 -5.29 33.83
CA ARG A 79 54.80 -4.37 32.95
C ARG A 79 54.47 -5.05 31.62
N HIS A 80 55.42 -5.78 31.02
CA HIS A 80 55.20 -6.51 29.78
C HIS A 80 54.16 -7.64 29.95
N LEU A 81 54.21 -8.40 31.05
CA LEU A 81 53.20 -9.41 31.38
C LEU A 81 51.80 -8.81 31.59
N ARG A 82 51.72 -7.64 32.23
CA ARG A 82 50.45 -6.90 32.41
C ARG A 82 49.90 -6.44 31.07
N ASN A 83 50.74 -5.87 30.22
CA ASN A 83 50.37 -5.45 28.87
C ASN A 83 49.86 -6.65 28.05
N LEU A 84 50.64 -7.73 27.95
CA LEU A 84 50.23 -8.98 27.27
C LEU A 84 48.88 -9.50 27.77
N LYS A 85 48.62 -9.42 29.08
CA LYS A 85 47.35 -9.84 29.68
C LYS A 85 46.19 -8.93 29.27
N ILE A 86 46.38 -7.60 29.31
CA ILE A 86 45.40 -6.61 28.85
C ILE A 86 45.09 -6.84 27.36
N PHE A 87 46.13 -6.97 26.52
CA PHE A 87 45.99 -7.20 25.08
C PHE A 87 45.29 -8.54 24.77
N TYR A 88 45.56 -9.60 25.54
CA TYR A 88 44.83 -10.87 25.42
C TYR A 88 43.33 -10.73 25.71
N TYR A 89 42.95 -10.03 26.79
CA TYR A 89 41.53 -9.80 27.10
C TYR A 89 40.85 -8.94 26.05
N PHE A 90 41.54 -7.93 25.50
CA PHE A 90 40.99 -7.10 24.44
C PHE A 90 40.81 -7.86 23.12
N SER A 91 41.76 -8.72 22.73
CA SER A 91 41.64 -9.61 21.58
C SER A 91 40.45 -10.57 21.73
N MET A 92 40.25 -11.13 22.93
CA MET A 92 39.06 -11.94 23.23
C MET A 92 37.75 -11.16 23.07
N MET A 93 37.72 -9.88 23.47
CA MET A 93 36.53 -9.03 23.33
C MET A 93 36.24 -8.69 21.87
N THR A 94 37.25 -8.33 21.06
CA THR A 94 37.06 -8.02 19.64
C THR A 94 36.62 -9.25 18.85
N TYR A 95 37.25 -10.42 19.05
CA TYR A 95 36.81 -11.66 18.41
C TYR A 95 35.40 -12.08 18.88
N GLY A 96 35.07 -11.86 20.16
CA GLY A 96 33.72 -12.05 20.65
C GLY A 96 32.71 -11.14 19.95
N PHE A 97 33.05 -9.86 19.72
CA PHE A 97 32.18 -8.89 19.07
C PHE A 97 31.99 -9.19 17.57
N VAL A 98 33.06 -9.57 16.86
CA VAL A 98 33.00 -10.02 15.46
C VAL A 98 32.14 -11.26 15.35
N LEU A 99 32.32 -12.25 16.24
CA LEU A 99 31.52 -13.47 16.25
C LEU A 99 30.04 -13.17 16.52
N ILE A 100 29.72 -12.30 17.47
CA ILE A 100 28.33 -11.90 17.76
C ILE A 100 27.73 -11.16 16.56
N THR A 101 28.47 -10.22 15.96
CA THR A 101 28.00 -9.44 14.80
C THR A 101 27.73 -10.37 13.62
N PHE A 102 28.65 -11.30 13.34
CA PHE A 102 28.49 -12.31 12.30
C PHE A 102 27.32 -13.25 12.59
N ILE A 103 27.17 -13.73 13.83
CA ILE A 103 26.01 -14.55 14.24
C ILE A 103 24.71 -13.77 14.04
N CYS A 104 24.64 -12.49 14.43
CA CYS A 104 23.45 -11.65 14.25
C CYS A 104 23.12 -11.41 12.77
N LEU A 105 24.13 -11.16 11.93
CA LEU A 105 23.98 -11.03 10.48
C LEU A 105 23.54 -12.34 9.84
N SER A 106 24.16 -13.47 10.20
CA SER A 106 23.77 -14.79 9.73
C SER A 106 22.36 -15.15 10.18
N PHE A 107 21.96 -14.82 11.42
CA PHE A 107 20.58 -15.00 11.89
C PHE A 107 19.61 -14.13 11.10
N TYR A 108 20.01 -12.91 10.72
CA TYR A 108 19.20 -12.03 9.89
C TYR A 108 18.99 -12.61 8.48
N THR A 109 20.04 -13.14 7.84
CA THR A 109 19.91 -13.85 6.55
C THR A 109 19.10 -15.14 6.67
N PHE A 110 19.30 -15.91 7.74
CA PHE A 110 18.64 -17.19 7.96
C PHE A 110 17.16 -17.07 8.34
N CYS A 111 16.79 -16.03 9.09
CA CYS A 111 15.38 -15.67 9.35
C CYS A 111 14.67 -15.19 8.08
N PHE A 112 15.39 -14.67 7.10
CA PHE A 112 14.84 -14.29 5.80
C PHE A 112 14.68 -15.49 4.84
N ASP A 113 15.53 -16.52 4.95
CA ASP A 113 15.48 -17.68 4.05
C ASP A 113 14.57 -18.83 4.53
N PHE A 114 14.15 -18.82 5.79
CA PHE A 114 13.27 -19.86 6.34
C PHE A 114 11.83 -19.85 5.76
N GLU A 115 11.41 -18.78 5.07
CA GLU A 115 10.10 -18.71 4.40
C GLU A 115 10.15 -19.07 2.89
N SER A 116 11.33 -19.10 2.25
CA SER A 116 11.52 -19.47 0.84
C SER A 116 11.75 -20.97 0.67
N ARG A 117 10.71 -21.79 0.88
CA ARG A 117 10.76 -23.20 0.45
C ARG A 117 10.84 -23.29 -1.08
N LYS A 118 12.04 -23.21 -1.70
CA LYS A 118 12.40 -23.86 -2.97
C LYS A 118 13.89 -23.69 -3.31
N ILE A 119 14.57 -24.82 -3.37
CA ILE A 119 15.89 -25.05 -3.97
C ILE A 119 15.73 -25.11 -5.49
N VAL A 120 16.52 -24.36 -6.26
CA VAL A 120 16.69 -24.58 -7.70
C VAL A 120 18.17 -24.81 -8.00
N LEU A 121 18.50 -26.07 -8.23
CA LEU A 121 19.71 -26.58 -8.86
C LEU A 121 19.85 -26.02 -10.28
N LEU A 122 20.99 -25.41 -10.59
CA LEU A 122 21.57 -25.42 -11.95
C LEU A 122 23.09 -25.46 -11.83
N ALA A 123 23.64 -26.67 -11.97
CA ALA A 123 25.04 -26.89 -12.32
C ALA A 123 25.23 -26.67 -13.83
N PRO A 124 26.44 -26.29 -14.28
CA PRO A 124 27.16 -27.26 -15.09
C PRO A 124 28.60 -27.49 -14.61
N THR A 125 28.92 -28.77 -14.49
CA THR A 125 30.25 -29.36 -14.44
C THR A 125 31.06 -29.03 -15.70
N TYR A 126 32.32 -28.59 -15.55
CA TYR A 126 33.48 -29.21 -16.22
C TYR A 126 34.81 -28.75 -15.58
N PHE A 127 35.69 -29.73 -15.37
CA PHE A 127 37.03 -29.68 -14.76
C PHE A 127 38.05 -28.84 -15.56
N LEU A 128 38.87 -28.03 -14.89
CA LEU A 128 40.35 -28.14 -14.86
C LEU A 128 41.02 -27.03 -14.02
N SER A 129 41.94 -27.47 -13.16
CA SER A 129 42.96 -26.79 -12.34
C SER A 129 43.15 -25.27 -12.43
N SER A 130 43.02 -24.57 -11.29
CA SER A 130 44.09 -23.76 -10.67
C SER A 130 43.56 -22.95 -9.47
N SER A 131 44.39 -22.86 -8.44
CA SER A 131 44.14 -22.35 -7.09
C SER A 131 44.01 -20.82 -6.98
N LEU A 132 43.18 -20.19 -7.83
CA LEU A 132 42.94 -18.74 -7.79
C LEU A 132 41.45 -18.32 -7.76
N GLN A 133 40.49 -19.25 -7.79
CA GLN A 133 39.06 -18.90 -7.82
C GLN A 133 38.34 -18.93 -6.45
N TYR A 134 38.96 -19.43 -5.38
CA TYR A 134 38.35 -19.48 -4.04
C TYR A 134 38.23 -18.11 -3.33
N TRP A 135 38.81 -17.05 -3.90
CA TRP A 135 38.67 -15.69 -3.38
C TRP A 135 37.59 -14.86 -4.09
N LEU A 136 37.09 -15.29 -5.25
CA LEU A 136 36.21 -14.46 -6.10
C LEU A 136 34.73 -14.80 -6.01
N TYR A 137 34.34 -15.94 -5.43
CA TYR A 137 32.93 -16.34 -5.33
C TYR A 137 32.13 -15.59 -4.24
N PRO A 138 32.70 -15.26 -3.05
CA PRO A 138 32.03 -14.39 -2.08
C PRO A 138 31.88 -12.94 -2.60
N ILE A 139 32.75 -12.52 -3.52
CA ILE A 139 32.78 -11.15 -4.07
C ILE A 139 31.54 -10.87 -4.97
N TYR A 140 30.94 -11.90 -5.55
CA TYR A 140 29.73 -11.75 -6.39
C TYR A 140 28.44 -11.60 -5.58
N LEU A 141 28.33 -12.26 -4.42
CA LEU A 141 27.18 -12.13 -3.51
C LEU A 141 27.26 -10.88 -2.62
N ILE A 142 28.45 -10.31 -2.44
CA ILE A 142 28.72 -9.10 -1.62
C ILE A 142 28.55 -7.79 -2.45
N HIS A 143 28.14 -7.88 -3.71
CA HIS A 143 28.07 -6.72 -4.62
C HIS A 143 26.93 -5.72 -4.31
N GLN A 144 26.10 -5.92 -3.28
CA GLN A 144 25.10 -4.93 -2.85
C GLN A 144 25.45 -4.13 -1.58
N SER A 145 26.57 -4.39 -0.92
CA SER A 145 27.05 -3.51 0.15
C SER A 145 28.58 -3.52 0.27
N GLY A 146 29.25 -2.73 -0.56
CA GLY A 146 30.71 -2.56 -0.54
C GLY A 146 31.28 -2.17 0.83
N THR A 147 30.44 -1.68 1.74
CA THR A 147 30.77 -1.36 3.14
C THR A 147 31.20 -2.58 3.96
N ILE A 148 30.61 -3.76 3.72
CA ILE A 148 30.91 -4.97 4.51
C ILE A 148 32.29 -5.55 4.13
N LEU A 149 32.63 -5.54 2.84
CA LEU A 149 33.93 -6.01 2.37
C LEU A 149 35.08 -5.12 2.89
N ILE A 150 34.85 -3.79 2.93
CA ILE A 150 35.82 -2.83 3.46
C ILE A 150 36.04 -3.06 4.96
N LEU A 151 34.97 -3.29 5.74
CA LEU A 151 35.08 -3.60 7.18
C LEU A 151 35.87 -4.88 7.44
N LEU A 152 35.64 -5.94 6.66
CA LEU A 152 36.37 -7.22 6.79
C LEU A 152 37.85 -7.10 6.40
N LEU A 153 38.17 -6.33 5.35
CA LEU A 153 39.55 -6.08 4.94
C LEU A 153 40.32 -5.25 5.98
N ILE A 154 39.67 -4.28 6.60
CA ILE A 154 40.27 -3.45 7.66
C ILE A 154 40.54 -4.30 8.91
N LEU A 155 39.60 -5.16 9.31
CA LEU A 155 39.76 -6.06 10.47
C LEU A 155 40.90 -7.07 10.26
N THR A 156 40.99 -7.67 9.07
CA THR A 156 42.07 -8.64 8.75
C THR A 156 43.45 -7.98 8.69
N ALA A 157 43.53 -6.74 8.18
CA ALA A 157 44.78 -5.96 8.18
C ALA A 157 45.25 -5.64 9.62
N THR A 158 44.35 -5.27 10.53
CA THR A 158 44.71 -5.04 11.93
C THR A 158 45.14 -6.30 12.66
N ASP A 159 44.55 -7.45 12.34
CA ASP A 159 44.92 -8.75 12.92
C ASP A 159 46.31 -9.22 12.45
N MET A 160 46.65 -8.97 11.18
CA MET A 160 47.97 -9.28 10.65
C MET A 160 49.07 -8.41 11.29
N LEU A 161 48.80 -7.12 11.48
CA LEU A 161 49.72 -6.20 12.19
C LEU A 161 49.91 -6.65 13.66
N PHE A 162 48.83 -7.08 14.32
CA PHE A 162 48.89 -7.63 15.67
C PHE A 162 49.72 -8.91 15.76
N CYS A 163 49.48 -9.89 14.87
CA CYS A 163 50.26 -11.13 14.85
C CYS A 163 51.75 -10.86 14.62
N SER A 164 52.06 -9.89 13.77
CA SER A 164 53.43 -9.46 13.51
C SER A 164 54.07 -8.84 14.76
N LEU A 165 53.35 -7.97 15.48
CA LEU A 165 53.83 -7.35 16.72
C LEU A 165 54.10 -8.39 17.82
N VAL A 166 53.19 -9.35 18.01
CA VAL A 166 53.34 -10.43 19.00
C VAL A 166 54.50 -11.37 18.64
N CYS A 167 54.74 -11.60 17.35
CA CYS A 167 55.87 -12.40 16.86
C CYS A 167 57.20 -11.69 17.05
N ILE A 168 57.30 -10.41 16.67
CA ILE A 168 58.53 -9.60 16.81
C ILE A 168 58.92 -9.51 18.29
N THR A 169 57.96 -9.12 19.14
CA THR A 169 58.19 -9.10 20.60
C THR A 169 58.50 -10.48 21.16
N SER A 170 57.97 -11.58 20.59
CA SER A 170 58.36 -12.94 21.00
C SER A 170 59.84 -13.23 20.78
N ILE A 171 60.28 -13.00 19.55
CA ILE A 171 61.62 -13.39 19.11
C ILE A 171 62.67 -12.63 19.90
N GLU A 172 62.43 -11.34 20.14
CA GLU A 172 63.39 -10.49 20.83
C GLU A 172 63.48 -10.78 22.34
N PHE A 173 62.36 -11.09 23.01
CA PHE A 173 62.38 -11.54 24.40
C PHE A 173 63.05 -12.92 24.56
N ASP A 174 62.89 -13.82 23.59
CA ASP A 174 63.59 -15.12 23.57
C ASP A 174 65.11 -14.94 23.37
N ILE A 175 65.54 -13.99 22.53
CA ILE A 175 66.95 -13.62 22.37
C ILE A 175 67.50 -13.04 23.68
N LEU A 176 66.73 -12.18 24.35
CA LEU A 176 67.12 -11.60 25.63
C LEU A 176 67.27 -12.68 26.72
N ALA A 177 66.33 -13.63 26.76
CA ALA A 177 66.36 -14.79 27.66
C ALA A 177 67.59 -15.68 27.42
N GLN A 178 67.96 -15.91 26.16
CA GLN A 178 69.15 -16.67 25.79
C GLN A 178 70.46 -15.94 26.12
N LYS A 179 70.49 -14.60 26.04
CA LYS A 179 71.65 -13.80 26.48
C LYS A 179 71.83 -13.88 27.99
N ILE A 180 70.73 -13.79 28.76
CA ILE A 180 70.75 -13.89 30.22
C ILE A 180 71.17 -15.30 30.67
N SER A 181 70.72 -16.36 29.99
CA SER A 181 71.04 -17.74 30.39
C SER A 181 72.49 -18.17 30.18
N LYS A 182 73.28 -17.38 29.43
CA LYS A 182 74.71 -17.61 29.15
C LYS A 182 75.65 -16.88 30.11
N ILE A 183 75.13 -16.09 31.05
CA ILE A 183 75.94 -15.41 32.08
C ILE A 183 76.10 -16.39 33.26
N ASP A 184 77.33 -16.76 33.59
CA ASP A 184 77.68 -17.52 34.81
C ASP A 184 78.09 -16.53 35.92
N PRO A 185 77.23 -16.27 36.93
CA PRO A 185 77.44 -15.21 37.90
C PRO A 185 78.61 -15.46 38.86
N GLU A 186 79.02 -16.72 39.02
CA GLU A 186 80.06 -17.11 40.00
C GLU A 186 81.47 -17.12 39.39
N ASN A 187 81.61 -17.17 38.06
CA ASN A 187 82.90 -17.32 37.37
C ASN A 187 83.22 -16.27 36.28
N ASP A 188 82.31 -15.34 35.97
CA ASP A 188 82.48 -14.34 34.91
C ASP A 188 82.78 -12.95 35.48
N GLU A 189 84.06 -12.54 35.49
CA GLU A 189 84.54 -11.22 35.94
C GLU A 189 83.87 -10.02 35.22
N ASN A 190 83.22 -10.24 34.06
CA ASN A 190 82.50 -9.23 33.29
C ASN A 190 80.97 -9.39 33.31
N ALA A 191 80.41 -10.25 34.18
CA ALA A 191 78.98 -10.54 34.27
C ALA A 191 78.12 -9.28 34.40
N GLU A 192 78.54 -8.33 35.24
CA GLU A 192 77.80 -7.10 35.52
C GLU A 192 77.75 -6.16 34.30
N LYS A 193 78.86 -6.06 33.55
CA LYS A 193 78.94 -5.28 32.31
C LYS A 193 78.12 -5.89 31.18
N LYS A 194 78.10 -7.23 31.08
CA LYS A 194 77.23 -7.97 30.14
C LYS A 194 75.76 -7.80 30.48
N LEU A 195 75.41 -7.83 31.77
CA LEU A 195 74.04 -7.59 32.23
C LEU A 195 73.58 -6.16 31.91
N GLN A 196 74.45 -5.15 32.10
CA GLN A 196 74.14 -3.77 31.74
C GLN A 196 73.89 -3.61 30.24
N GLY A 197 74.68 -4.27 29.37
CA GLY A 197 74.41 -4.28 27.93
C GLY A 197 73.06 -4.90 27.56
N ILE A 198 72.62 -5.93 28.31
CA ILE A 198 71.29 -6.53 28.14
C ILE A 198 70.17 -5.58 28.60
N ILE A 199 70.41 -4.80 29.66
CA ILE A 199 69.47 -3.77 30.13
C ILE A 199 69.32 -2.66 29.07
N ASP A 200 70.41 -2.27 28.42
CA ASP A 200 70.38 -1.24 27.38
C ASP A 200 69.64 -1.75 26.13
N ASP A 201 69.94 -2.98 25.67
CA ASP A 201 69.18 -3.67 24.60
C ASP A 201 67.68 -3.74 24.92
N TYR A 202 67.32 -4.05 26.17
CA TYR A 202 65.94 -4.12 26.64
C TYR A 202 65.22 -2.76 26.61
N ASN A 203 65.91 -1.69 27.01
CA ASN A 203 65.36 -0.34 27.03
C ASN A 203 65.07 0.16 25.61
N GLU A 204 65.94 -0.15 24.64
CA GLU A 204 65.72 0.18 23.23
C GLU A 204 64.52 -0.58 22.66
N LEU A 205 64.41 -1.87 22.96
CA LEU A 205 63.26 -2.71 22.59
C LEU A 205 61.94 -2.17 23.12
N THR A 206 61.95 -1.77 24.40
CA THR A 206 60.76 -1.25 25.09
C THR A 206 60.26 0.04 24.44
N LYS A 207 61.16 0.86 23.89
CA LYS A 207 60.79 2.08 23.16
C LYS A 207 60.02 1.75 21.87
N ILE A 208 60.52 0.79 21.08
CA ILE A 208 59.90 0.33 19.83
C ILE A 208 58.51 -0.27 20.12
N VAL A 209 58.41 -1.10 21.17
CA VAL A 209 57.14 -1.71 21.57
C VAL A 209 56.11 -0.66 21.98
N ASN A 210 56.50 0.38 22.73
CA ASN A 210 55.58 1.45 23.12
C ASN A 210 55.07 2.24 21.91
N GLU A 211 55.93 2.56 20.93
CA GLU A 211 55.52 3.25 19.69
C GLU A 211 54.51 2.41 18.88
N LEU A 212 54.75 1.10 18.80
CA LEU A 212 53.84 0.17 18.11
C LEU A 212 52.51 -0.03 18.87
N GLU A 213 52.55 -0.06 20.21
CA GLU A 213 51.34 -0.09 21.06
C GLU A 213 50.47 1.16 20.85
N GLU A 214 51.09 2.34 20.67
CA GLU A 214 50.39 3.59 20.41
C GLU A 214 49.73 3.60 19.02
N ILE A 215 50.46 3.21 17.97
CA ILE A 215 49.93 3.07 16.61
C ILE A 215 48.76 2.06 16.59
N PHE A 216 48.91 0.93 17.27
CA PHE A 216 47.86 -0.08 17.37
C PHE A 216 46.61 0.45 18.09
N SER A 217 46.80 1.20 19.18
CA SER A 217 45.69 1.81 19.92
C SER A 217 44.91 2.83 19.09
N GLN A 218 45.61 3.63 18.27
CA GLN A 218 44.97 4.58 17.35
C GLN A 218 44.19 3.88 16.24
N LEU A 219 44.76 2.83 15.61
CA LEU A 219 44.09 2.03 14.59
C LEU A 219 42.85 1.30 15.15
N LEU A 220 42.95 0.77 16.36
CA LEU A 220 41.84 0.09 17.03
C LEU A 220 40.68 1.05 17.32
N PHE A 221 40.97 2.25 17.81
CA PHE A 221 39.96 3.28 18.06
C PHE A 221 39.22 3.68 16.76
N ALA A 222 39.97 3.86 15.67
CA ALA A 222 39.40 4.14 14.36
C ALA A 222 38.45 3.03 13.88
N ASN A 223 38.82 1.75 14.08
CA ASN A 223 38.01 0.59 13.67
C ASN A 223 36.72 0.42 14.47
N VAL A 224 36.75 0.68 15.77
CA VAL A 224 35.53 0.65 16.61
C VAL A 224 34.58 1.75 16.16
N LEU A 225 35.09 2.95 15.89
CA LEU A 225 34.29 4.09 15.46
C LEU A 225 33.65 3.87 14.08
N THR A 226 34.39 3.32 13.11
CA THR A 226 33.85 2.99 11.78
C THR A 226 32.79 1.90 11.84
N SER A 227 32.98 0.89 12.70
CA SER A 227 31.99 -0.19 12.89
C SER A 227 30.69 0.32 13.52
N ILE A 228 30.77 1.21 14.52
CA ILE A 228 29.59 1.85 15.12
C ILE A 228 28.86 2.72 14.08
N ASN A 229 29.59 3.50 13.29
CA ASN A 229 29.00 4.33 12.24
C ASN A 229 28.31 3.49 11.16
N ALA A 230 28.93 2.38 10.73
CA ALA A 230 28.32 1.47 9.77
C ALA A 230 27.03 0.84 10.32
N LEU A 231 27.03 0.39 11.58
CA LEU A 231 25.84 -0.14 12.25
C LEU A 231 24.72 0.91 12.30
N CYS A 232 25.05 2.15 12.69
CA CYS A 232 24.09 3.26 12.70
C CYS A 232 23.51 3.55 11.31
N ILE A 233 24.33 3.51 10.25
CA ILE A 233 23.89 3.71 8.86
C ILE A 233 22.98 2.57 8.41
N THR A 234 23.33 1.31 8.67
CA THR A 234 22.49 0.16 8.32
C THR A 234 21.14 0.19 9.05
N VAL A 235 21.15 0.53 10.34
CA VAL A 235 19.94 0.73 11.13
C VAL A 235 19.11 1.87 10.54
N PHE A 236 19.72 3.00 10.16
CA PHE A 236 19.04 4.13 9.52
C PHE A 236 18.40 3.76 8.16
N LEU A 237 19.09 2.97 7.33
CA LEU A 237 18.59 2.51 6.04
C LEU A 237 17.42 1.51 6.16
N LEU A 238 17.37 0.71 7.22
CA LEU A 238 16.22 -0.15 7.54
C LEU A 238 14.96 0.63 7.94
N PHE A 239 15.08 1.93 8.24
CA PHE A 239 13.99 2.77 8.73
C PHE A 239 13.28 3.63 7.68
N GLU A 240 13.74 3.71 6.42
CA GLU A 240 13.15 4.70 5.50
C GLU A 240 11.76 4.32 4.98
N ASN A 241 11.47 3.04 4.73
CA ASN A 241 10.24 2.62 4.04
C ASN A 241 9.69 1.29 4.57
N PRO A 242 8.44 1.23 5.07
CA PRO A 242 7.87 0.02 5.67
C PRO A 242 7.62 -1.07 4.61
N ILE A 243 7.93 -2.31 4.95
CA ILE A 243 7.60 -3.50 4.14
C ILE A 243 6.43 -4.24 4.78
N ILE A 244 5.41 -4.58 3.98
CA ILE A 244 4.22 -5.32 4.41
C ILE A 244 4.06 -6.60 3.60
N SER A 245 3.83 -7.70 4.31
CA SER A 245 3.56 -9.03 3.72
C SER A 245 2.07 -9.24 3.53
N THR A 246 1.56 -9.15 2.30
CA THR A 246 0.13 -9.35 1.97
C THR A 246 -0.10 -10.80 1.49
N THR A 247 -1.28 -11.19 1.03
CA THR A 247 -1.51 -12.52 0.43
C THR A 247 -0.92 -12.66 -0.96
N SER A 248 -0.54 -11.56 -1.62
CA SER A 248 0.01 -11.53 -2.98
C SER A 248 1.52 -11.26 -3.04
N GLY A 249 2.18 -10.99 -1.92
CA GLY A 249 3.63 -10.80 -1.85
C GLY A 249 4.07 -9.77 -0.81
N LEU A 250 5.35 -9.39 -0.86
CA LEU A 250 5.95 -8.35 -0.02
C LEU A 250 5.96 -7.00 -0.74
N PHE A 251 5.50 -5.95 -0.06
CA PHE A 251 5.32 -4.62 -0.62
C PHE A 251 6.02 -3.56 0.22
N ARG A 252 6.89 -2.77 -0.39
CA ARG A 252 7.54 -1.62 0.26
C ARG A 252 6.74 -0.35 0.01
N GLY A 253 6.13 0.20 1.05
CA GLY A 253 5.42 1.48 1.00
C GLY A 253 6.33 2.67 1.26
N LYS A 254 5.81 3.89 1.10
CA LYS A 254 6.56 5.14 1.33
C LYS A 254 5.91 6.00 2.40
N GLN A 255 6.71 6.61 3.27
CA GLN A 255 6.23 7.69 4.12
C GLN A 255 6.14 8.98 3.29
N ILE A 256 4.94 9.56 3.21
CA ILE A 256 4.68 10.85 2.58
C ILE A 256 4.60 11.91 3.68
N LYS A 257 5.47 12.92 3.58
CA LYS A 257 5.44 14.10 4.45
C LYS A 257 4.67 15.21 3.76
N THR A 258 3.79 15.85 4.52
CA THR A 258 2.96 16.98 4.07
C THR A 258 3.31 18.19 4.94
N ALA A 259 2.79 19.38 4.60
CA ALA A 259 3.09 20.59 5.36
C ALA A 259 2.68 20.52 6.84
N THR A 260 1.73 19.63 7.18
CA THR A 260 1.12 19.56 8.52
C THR A 260 1.11 18.16 9.13
N SER A 261 1.43 17.11 8.36
CA SER A 261 1.32 15.73 8.81
C SER A 261 2.24 14.79 8.03
N SER A 262 2.26 13.52 8.41
CA SER A 262 2.85 12.46 7.58
C SER A 262 1.97 11.23 7.61
N TYR A 263 1.96 10.47 6.52
CA TYR A 263 1.24 9.21 6.41
C TYR A 263 2.04 8.22 5.57
N TYR A 264 1.62 6.96 5.56
CA TYR A 264 2.22 5.92 4.75
C TYR A 264 1.31 5.56 3.59
N ALA A 265 1.89 5.43 2.40
CA ALA A 265 1.20 5.05 1.18
C ALA A 265 1.82 3.77 0.60
N PHE A 266 0.97 2.81 0.28
CA PHE A 266 1.31 1.61 -0.49
C PHE A 266 0.45 1.64 -1.74
N LYS A 267 1.05 2.08 -2.85
CA LYS A 267 0.39 2.23 -4.14
C LYS A 267 0.89 1.13 -5.06
N GLY A 268 0.12 0.61 -6.02
CA GLY A 268 0.68 -0.45 -6.88
C GLY A 268 0.31 -1.89 -6.52
N ILE A 269 -0.69 -2.13 -5.65
CA ILE A 269 -0.96 -3.45 -5.07
C ILE A 269 -1.97 -4.23 -5.91
N PRO A 270 -1.56 -5.31 -6.61
CA PRO A 270 -2.51 -6.12 -7.36
C PRO A 270 -3.34 -6.96 -6.41
N TYR A 271 -4.66 -6.83 -6.54
CA TYR A 271 -5.62 -7.70 -5.86
C TYR A 271 -6.05 -8.88 -6.74
N ALA A 272 -5.87 -8.79 -8.05
CA ALA A 272 -6.16 -9.83 -9.03
C ALA A 272 -5.02 -10.00 -10.04
N GLU A 273 -5.01 -11.11 -10.77
CA GLU A 273 -4.19 -11.25 -11.97
C GLU A 273 -4.61 -10.23 -13.03
N SER A 274 -3.65 -9.85 -13.88
CA SER A 274 -3.88 -8.88 -14.95
C SER A 274 -4.91 -9.43 -15.95
N PRO A 275 -5.99 -8.70 -16.27
CA PRO A 275 -7.09 -9.19 -17.11
C PRO A 275 -6.76 -9.06 -18.60
N ILE A 276 -5.57 -9.50 -19.01
CA ILE A 276 -5.04 -9.42 -20.37
C ILE A 276 -5.01 -10.81 -21.04
N GLY A 277 -4.95 -10.82 -22.37
CA GLY A 277 -4.87 -12.04 -23.17
C GLY A 277 -6.01 -13.01 -22.82
N SER A 278 -5.66 -14.22 -22.36
CA SER A 278 -6.65 -15.25 -22.00
C SER A 278 -7.61 -14.85 -20.86
N LEU A 279 -7.25 -13.88 -20.02
CA LEU A 279 -8.08 -13.38 -18.91
C LEU A 279 -8.92 -12.15 -19.29
N ARG A 280 -8.80 -11.64 -20.52
CA ARG A 280 -9.63 -10.53 -20.99
C ARG A 280 -11.10 -10.99 -21.05
N PHE A 281 -12.00 -10.15 -20.53
CA PHE A 281 -13.45 -10.41 -20.35
C PHE A 281 -13.80 -11.54 -19.35
N GLU A 282 -12.81 -12.22 -18.77
CA GLU A 282 -13.04 -13.25 -17.75
C GLU A 282 -13.28 -12.63 -16.36
N PRO A 283 -13.92 -13.36 -15.43
CA PRO A 283 -13.94 -12.99 -14.02
C PRO A 283 -12.53 -12.80 -13.46
N PRO A 284 -12.31 -11.86 -12.53
CA PRO A 284 -11.00 -11.62 -11.95
C PRO A 284 -10.50 -12.87 -11.21
N VAL A 285 -9.25 -13.22 -11.47
CA VAL A 285 -8.55 -14.32 -10.78
C VAL A 285 -7.76 -13.72 -9.62
N LYS A 286 -7.81 -14.33 -8.43
CA LYS A 286 -7.03 -13.86 -7.28
C LYS A 286 -5.54 -13.81 -7.62
N LYS A 287 -4.86 -12.73 -7.25
CA LYS A 287 -3.42 -12.57 -7.52
C LYS A 287 -2.60 -13.63 -6.79
N SER A 288 -1.73 -14.30 -7.54
CA SER A 288 -0.75 -15.26 -7.03
C SER A 288 0.36 -14.57 -6.25
N TRP A 289 0.95 -15.26 -5.29
CA TRP A 289 2.11 -14.77 -4.56
C TRP A 289 3.31 -14.54 -5.50
N TRP A 290 3.96 -13.37 -5.43
CA TRP A 290 5.22 -13.13 -6.14
C TRP A 290 6.45 -13.32 -5.26
N ILE A 291 7.61 -13.54 -5.88
CA ILE A 291 8.89 -13.65 -5.17
C ILE A 291 9.56 -12.27 -5.10
N GLY A 292 10.10 -11.94 -3.92
CA GLY A 292 10.80 -10.68 -3.67
C GLY A 292 9.90 -9.55 -3.14
N ILE A 293 10.49 -8.36 -3.01
CA ILE A 293 9.83 -7.14 -2.54
C ILE A 293 9.52 -6.26 -3.75
N LYS A 294 8.25 -5.88 -3.94
CA LYS A 294 7.88 -4.86 -4.94
C LYS A 294 7.81 -3.49 -4.28
N ASP A 295 8.39 -2.49 -4.92
CA ASP A 295 8.23 -1.10 -4.53
C ASP A 295 6.83 -0.59 -4.90
N SER A 296 6.17 0.01 -3.92
CA SER A 296 4.77 0.43 -3.97
C SER A 296 4.63 1.95 -3.80
N PHE A 297 5.35 2.70 -4.63
CA PHE A 297 5.53 4.15 -4.47
C PHE A 297 4.69 5.01 -5.42
N GLU A 298 4.37 4.51 -6.60
CA GLU A 298 3.68 5.26 -7.65
C GLU A 298 2.23 4.82 -7.76
N ASN A 299 1.36 5.79 -8.08
CA ASN A 299 -0.04 5.50 -8.27
C ASN A 299 -0.25 4.66 -9.52
N GLU A 300 -1.35 3.93 -9.46
CA GLU A 300 -1.66 2.95 -10.45
C GLU A 300 -2.37 3.52 -11.65
N VAL A 301 -2.20 2.73 -12.68
CA VAL A 301 -2.72 2.90 -14.01
C VAL A 301 -4.23 2.76 -13.98
N ARG A 302 -4.96 3.71 -14.58
CA ARG A 302 -6.41 3.59 -14.74
C ARG A 302 -6.74 2.41 -15.66
N CYS A 303 -7.87 1.77 -15.39
CA CYS A 303 -8.41 0.80 -16.34
C CYS A 303 -8.77 1.45 -17.66
N LEU A 304 -8.49 0.71 -18.72
CA LEU A 304 -8.74 1.11 -20.09
C LEU A 304 -10.22 1.48 -20.29
N THR A 305 -10.47 2.70 -20.74
CA THR A 305 -11.82 3.22 -20.93
C THR A 305 -11.88 4.21 -22.09
N LEU A 306 -13.10 4.45 -22.55
CA LEU A 306 -13.41 5.53 -23.47
C LEU A 306 -13.78 6.78 -22.68
N GLY A 307 -13.09 7.88 -22.97
CA GLY A 307 -13.47 9.24 -22.62
C GLY A 307 -14.10 9.96 -23.81
N GLY A 308 -14.62 11.15 -23.54
CA GLY A 308 -15.40 11.90 -24.54
C GLY A 308 -16.90 11.62 -24.43
N ILE A 309 -17.68 12.55 -24.96
CA ILE A 309 -19.15 12.63 -24.82
C ILE A 309 -19.83 12.76 -26.18
N THR A 310 -19.03 13.05 -27.19
CA THR A 310 -19.36 13.07 -28.62
C THR A 310 -18.33 12.20 -29.34
N GLU A 311 -18.67 11.73 -30.55
CA GLU A 311 -17.69 11.02 -31.39
C GLU A 311 -16.46 11.87 -31.70
N GLU A 312 -16.60 13.20 -31.80
CA GLU A 312 -15.50 14.14 -32.04
C GLU A 312 -14.56 14.32 -30.84
N SER A 313 -15.07 14.10 -29.60
CA SER A 313 -14.29 14.20 -28.36
C SER A 313 -13.81 12.85 -27.84
N LYS A 314 -13.97 11.79 -28.64
CA LYS A 314 -13.63 10.42 -28.31
C LYS A 314 -12.14 10.29 -28.04
N LEU A 315 -11.78 9.87 -26.82
CA LEU A 315 -10.40 9.71 -26.39
C LEU A 315 -10.24 8.39 -25.62
N ILE A 316 -9.14 7.68 -25.84
CA ILE A 316 -8.84 6.42 -25.15
C ILE A 316 -7.82 6.70 -24.05
N TYR A 317 -8.07 6.17 -22.85
CA TYR A 317 -7.17 6.32 -21.70
C TYR A 317 -7.07 5.04 -20.90
N GLY A 318 -5.97 4.89 -20.18
CA GLY A 318 -5.77 3.76 -19.26
C GLY A 318 -5.18 2.53 -19.96
N PHE A 319 -5.09 1.43 -19.22
CA PHE A 319 -4.47 0.19 -19.66
C PHE A 319 -5.30 -0.99 -19.14
N GLU A 320 -5.17 -2.15 -19.76
CA GLU A 320 -5.88 -3.34 -19.30
C GLU A 320 -5.29 -3.94 -18.03
N ASP A 321 -3.96 -3.85 -17.87
CA ASP A 321 -3.31 -4.18 -16.61
C ASP A 321 -3.59 -3.09 -15.56
N CYS A 322 -4.72 -3.23 -14.87
CA CYS A 322 -5.26 -2.16 -14.02
C CYS A 322 -5.98 -2.65 -12.75
N LEU A 323 -5.98 -3.96 -12.46
CA LEU A 323 -6.69 -4.54 -11.31
C LEU A 323 -5.90 -4.43 -10.01
N TYR A 324 -5.83 -3.19 -9.54
CA TYR A 324 -5.01 -2.86 -8.41
C TYR A 324 -5.64 -1.87 -7.42
N LEU A 325 -5.04 -1.73 -6.25
CA LEU A 325 -5.50 -0.85 -5.18
C LEU A 325 -4.34 -0.14 -4.48
N ASN A 326 -4.65 1.00 -3.88
CA ASN A 326 -3.74 1.74 -3.02
C ASN A 326 -4.25 1.69 -1.58
N VAL A 327 -3.33 1.54 -0.61
CA VAL A 327 -3.63 1.62 0.82
C VAL A 327 -2.89 2.80 1.44
N TYR A 328 -3.63 3.66 2.13
CA TYR A 328 -3.09 4.82 2.83
C TYR A 328 -3.43 4.72 4.32
N THR A 329 -2.42 4.85 5.17
CA THR A 329 -2.58 4.71 6.62
C THR A 329 -1.82 5.81 7.36
N PRO A 330 -2.39 6.43 8.40
CA PRO A 330 -1.74 7.52 9.12
C PRO A 330 -0.55 7.06 9.97
N SER A 331 -0.46 5.76 10.29
CA SER A 331 0.64 5.21 11.09
C SER A 331 0.82 3.70 10.85
N MET A 332 2.08 3.25 10.88
CA MET A 332 2.47 1.83 10.88
C MET A 332 2.70 1.28 12.30
N ARG A 333 2.44 2.07 13.34
CA ARG A 333 2.55 1.67 14.74
C ARG A 333 1.31 2.16 15.49
N ALA A 334 0.46 1.24 15.92
CA ALA A 334 -0.69 1.55 16.76
C ALA A 334 -1.11 0.33 17.58
N TYR A 335 -1.71 0.58 18.75
CA TYR A 335 -2.27 -0.47 19.61
C TYR A 335 -3.65 -0.96 19.14
N LEU A 336 -4.39 -0.14 18.39
CA LEU A 336 -5.76 -0.43 17.96
C LEU A 336 -5.88 -0.38 16.42
N LEU A 337 -6.72 -1.27 15.89
CA LEU A 337 -7.09 -1.31 14.47
C LEU A 337 -8.07 -0.19 14.13
N LYS A 338 -7.85 0.45 12.98
CA LYS A 338 -8.59 1.64 12.52
C LYS A 338 -9.75 1.26 11.61
N ALA A 339 -10.76 2.12 11.52
CA ALA A 339 -11.80 1.96 10.51
C ALA A 339 -11.22 2.13 9.10
N VAL A 340 -11.76 1.37 8.15
CA VAL A 340 -11.26 1.30 6.77
C VAL A 340 -12.32 1.87 5.84
N MET A 341 -11.94 2.82 4.99
CA MET A 341 -12.79 3.44 3.98
C MET A 341 -12.28 3.01 2.59
N VAL A 342 -13.09 2.26 1.86
CA VAL A 342 -12.75 1.75 0.51
C VAL A 342 -13.47 2.60 -0.54
N PHE A 343 -12.72 3.43 -1.26
CA PHE A 343 -13.21 4.35 -2.27
C PHE A 343 -13.30 3.69 -3.65
N ILE A 344 -14.49 3.76 -4.24
CA ILE A 344 -14.81 3.36 -5.61
C ILE A 344 -15.00 4.64 -6.44
N PRO A 345 -14.06 4.99 -7.32
CA PRO A 345 -14.15 6.21 -8.12
C PRO A 345 -15.27 6.12 -9.17
N GLY A 346 -15.91 7.25 -9.50
CA GLY A 346 -17.02 7.32 -10.46
C GLY A 346 -16.64 7.31 -11.94
N ASN A 347 -15.37 7.53 -12.25
CA ASN A 347 -14.76 7.45 -13.58
C ASN A 347 -15.63 7.96 -14.74
N ILE A 348 -16.09 9.21 -14.65
CA ILE A 348 -16.54 9.95 -15.84
C ILE A 348 -15.73 11.25 -15.96
N PHE A 349 -15.10 11.43 -17.13
CA PHE A 349 -14.47 12.65 -17.62
C PHE A 349 -13.21 13.19 -16.93
N THR A 350 -12.65 12.54 -15.92
CA THR A 350 -11.43 13.07 -15.29
C THR A 350 -10.16 12.41 -15.82
N THR A 351 -9.24 13.24 -16.30
CA THR A 351 -7.83 12.92 -16.56
C THR A 351 -7.03 12.76 -15.26
N GLU A 352 -7.66 12.85 -14.08
CA GLU A 352 -7.07 13.08 -12.75
C GLU A 352 -6.60 11.80 -12.04
N PRO A 353 -5.29 11.52 -11.94
CA PRO A 353 -4.79 10.20 -11.56
C PRO A 353 -4.63 10.00 -10.05
N GLU A 354 -4.97 10.99 -9.23
CA GLU A 354 -4.69 10.92 -7.80
C GLU A 354 -5.75 11.59 -6.93
N TYR A 355 -6.56 10.75 -6.27
CA TYR A 355 -7.37 11.13 -5.10
C TYR A 355 -6.49 11.00 -3.85
N SER A 356 -5.75 12.06 -3.48
CA SER A 356 -4.91 12.05 -2.27
C SER A 356 -5.80 12.12 -1.03
N PRO A 357 -5.78 11.11 -0.14
CA PRO A 357 -6.67 11.07 1.03
C PRO A 357 -6.09 11.80 2.24
N GLU A 358 -5.09 12.67 2.08
CA GLU A 358 -4.37 13.32 3.19
C GLU A 358 -5.31 13.83 4.28
N HIS A 359 -6.37 14.54 3.90
CA HIS A 359 -7.30 15.16 4.84
C HIS A 359 -8.17 14.14 5.59
N LEU A 360 -8.55 13.03 4.95
CA LEU A 360 -9.25 11.94 5.62
C LEU A 360 -8.36 11.24 6.64
N LEU A 361 -7.08 11.01 6.33
CA LEU A 361 -6.15 10.30 7.21
C LEU A 361 -5.91 11.01 8.55
N ARG A 362 -6.05 12.35 8.59
CA ARG A 362 -5.99 13.15 9.83
C ARG A 362 -7.07 12.77 10.84
N ASN A 363 -8.15 12.15 10.37
CA ASN A 363 -9.24 11.66 11.19
C ASN A 363 -9.06 10.19 11.58
N ASP A 364 -7.83 9.66 11.67
CA ASP A 364 -7.51 8.32 12.20
C ASP A 364 -8.32 7.17 11.55
N VAL A 365 -8.36 7.19 10.22
CA VAL A 365 -8.94 6.14 9.37
C VAL A 365 -7.90 5.66 8.35
N ILE A 366 -8.12 4.47 7.80
CA ILE A 366 -7.38 3.97 6.65
C ILE A 366 -8.21 4.19 5.41
N VAL A 367 -7.60 4.67 4.33
CA VAL A 367 -8.26 4.82 3.04
C VAL A 367 -7.66 3.82 2.05
N VAL A 368 -8.52 3.11 1.35
CA VAL A 368 -8.18 2.22 0.23
C VAL A 368 -8.84 2.78 -1.02
N THR A 369 -8.10 2.97 -2.11
CA THR A 369 -8.69 3.34 -3.41
C THR A 369 -8.57 2.17 -4.37
N VAL A 370 -9.63 1.85 -5.11
CA VAL A 370 -9.68 0.66 -5.98
C VAL A 370 -9.85 1.06 -7.44
N SER A 371 -9.00 0.51 -8.32
CA SER A 371 -9.20 0.50 -9.77
C SER A 371 -9.94 -0.77 -10.19
N TYR A 372 -10.85 -0.68 -11.16
CA TYR A 372 -11.67 -1.78 -11.64
C TYR A 372 -12.03 -1.59 -13.12
N ARG A 373 -12.28 -2.68 -13.87
CA ARG A 373 -12.59 -2.58 -15.30
C ARG A 373 -13.88 -1.80 -15.54
N THR A 374 -13.87 -0.91 -16.51
CA THR A 374 -15.02 -0.12 -16.95
C THR A 374 -15.37 -0.41 -18.41
N SER A 375 -16.44 0.20 -18.92
CA SER A 375 -16.85 0.07 -20.32
C SER A 375 -17.02 -1.40 -20.75
N VAL A 376 -16.81 -1.69 -22.03
CA VAL A 376 -16.88 -3.02 -22.64
C VAL A 376 -16.05 -4.07 -21.89
N PHE A 377 -14.86 -3.72 -21.38
CA PHE A 377 -14.00 -4.66 -20.66
C PHE A 377 -14.54 -5.08 -19.30
N GLY A 378 -15.35 -4.22 -18.66
CA GLY A 378 -15.98 -4.49 -17.37
C GLY A 378 -17.39 -5.06 -17.47
N PHE A 379 -18.12 -4.78 -18.55
CA PHE A 379 -19.58 -4.97 -18.57
C PHE A 379 -20.15 -5.58 -19.87
N LEU A 380 -19.31 -6.15 -20.75
CA LEU A 380 -19.80 -6.93 -21.89
C LEU A 380 -20.61 -8.14 -21.43
N SER A 381 -21.81 -8.32 -22.00
CA SER A 381 -22.67 -9.47 -21.70
C SER A 381 -23.48 -9.89 -22.93
N ASN A 382 -23.57 -11.20 -23.15
CA ASN A 382 -24.48 -11.85 -24.10
C ASN A 382 -25.60 -12.64 -23.38
N GLU A 383 -25.75 -12.44 -22.06
CA GLU A 383 -26.74 -13.12 -21.22
C GLU A 383 -26.64 -14.66 -21.23
N ASP A 384 -25.42 -15.18 -21.39
CA ASP A 384 -25.12 -16.60 -21.31
C ASP A 384 -24.01 -16.89 -20.28
N GLU A 385 -23.63 -18.15 -20.15
CA GLU A 385 -22.59 -18.57 -19.18
C GLU A 385 -21.19 -18.07 -19.55
N VAL A 386 -20.92 -17.86 -20.84
CA VAL A 386 -19.60 -17.47 -21.36
C VAL A 386 -19.37 -15.97 -21.16
N LEU A 387 -20.37 -15.15 -21.49
CA LEU A 387 -20.37 -13.70 -21.34
C LEU A 387 -21.56 -13.27 -20.47
N SER A 388 -21.51 -13.63 -19.20
CA SER A 388 -22.56 -13.29 -18.23
C SER A 388 -22.64 -11.80 -17.92
N GLY A 389 -21.49 -11.11 -17.88
CA GLY A 389 -21.36 -9.69 -17.58
C GLY A 389 -20.82 -9.38 -16.18
N ASN A 390 -20.87 -8.09 -15.84
CA ASN A 390 -20.53 -7.54 -14.51
C ASN A 390 -19.11 -7.83 -14.02
N GLN A 391 -18.13 -7.99 -14.92
CA GLN A 391 -16.73 -8.20 -14.54
C GLN A 391 -16.17 -7.05 -13.70
N GLY A 392 -16.52 -5.79 -14.01
CA GLY A 392 -16.13 -4.63 -13.19
C GLY A 392 -16.66 -4.67 -11.75
N LEU A 393 -17.86 -5.22 -11.53
CA LEU A 393 -18.40 -5.46 -10.19
C LEU A 393 -17.71 -6.62 -9.48
N LYS A 394 -17.39 -7.69 -10.23
CA LYS A 394 -16.61 -8.83 -9.74
C LYS A 394 -15.17 -8.42 -9.38
N ASP A 395 -14.59 -7.44 -10.07
CA ASP A 395 -13.29 -6.84 -9.76
C ASP A 395 -13.33 -6.15 -8.39
N ILE A 396 -14.34 -5.29 -8.16
CA ILE A 396 -14.54 -4.64 -6.85
C ILE A 396 -14.79 -5.68 -5.76
N LEU A 397 -15.56 -6.73 -6.03
CA LEU A 397 -15.74 -7.86 -5.11
C LEU A 397 -14.40 -8.53 -4.76
N MET A 398 -13.51 -8.77 -5.74
CA MET A 398 -12.18 -9.33 -5.49
C MET A 398 -11.32 -8.37 -4.65
N ALA A 399 -11.36 -7.07 -4.92
CA ALA A 399 -10.67 -6.06 -4.12
C ALA A 399 -11.16 -6.05 -2.66
N LEU A 400 -12.48 -6.16 -2.43
CA LEU A 400 -13.02 -6.26 -1.07
C LEU A 400 -12.61 -7.55 -0.36
N LYS A 401 -12.54 -8.68 -1.07
CA LYS A 401 -11.98 -9.94 -0.53
C LYS A 401 -10.50 -9.79 -0.18
N TRP A 402 -9.73 -9.05 -0.99
CA TRP A 402 -8.35 -8.70 -0.67
C TRP A 402 -8.25 -7.84 0.59
N VAL A 403 -9.11 -6.81 0.73
CA VAL A 403 -9.17 -5.94 1.92
C VAL A 403 -9.44 -6.79 3.17
N GLN A 404 -10.44 -7.66 3.13
CA GLN A 404 -10.75 -8.58 4.23
C GLN A 404 -9.56 -9.46 4.64
N SER A 405 -8.76 -9.91 3.67
CA SER A 405 -7.63 -10.82 3.92
C SER A 405 -6.35 -10.11 4.35
N ASN A 406 -6.23 -8.79 4.15
CA ASN A 406 -4.94 -8.09 4.25
C ASN A 406 -4.94 -6.82 5.08
N ILE A 407 -6.07 -6.13 5.24
CA ILE A 407 -6.05 -4.76 5.75
C ILE A 407 -5.58 -4.63 7.20
N GLU A 408 -5.68 -5.71 7.97
CA GLU A 408 -5.14 -5.79 9.33
C GLU A 408 -3.62 -5.57 9.40
N LYS A 409 -2.89 -5.98 8.36
CA LYS A 409 -1.44 -5.76 8.24
C LYS A 409 -1.08 -4.29 8.06
N PHE A 410 -2.05 -3.48 7.63
CA PHE A 410 -1.94 -2.02 7.53
C PHE A 410 -2.53 -1.31 8.76
N LEU A 411 -2.86 -2.07 9.81
CA LEU A 411 -3.55 -1.65 11.04
C LEU A 411 -5.02 -1.26 10.82
N GLY A 412 -5.67 -1.84 9.81
CA GLY A 412 -7.10 -1.67 9.54
C GLY A 412 -7.95 -2.77 10.14
N ASN A 413 -9.16 -2.43 10.57
CA ASN A 413 -10.10 -3.38 11.13
C ASN A 413 -10.99 -3.96 10.02
N PRO A 414 -10.85 -5.25 9.63
CA PRO A 414 -11.68 -5.85 8.59
C PRO A 414 -13.17 -5.89 8.94
N ARG A 415 -13.54 -5.74 10.22
CA ARG A 415 -14.94 -5.65 10.68
C ARG A 415 -15.52 -4.24 10.66
N LYS A 416 -14.69 -3.20 10.47
CA LYS A 416 -15.11 -1.80 10.35
C LYS A 416 -14.77 -1.24 8.97
N VAL A 417 -15.14 -1.98 7.93
CA VAL A 417 -15.01 -1.54 6.54
C VAL A 417 -16.25 -0.77 6.12
N THR A 418 -16.03 0.39 5.51
CA THR A 418 -17.03 1.26 4.88
C THR A 418 -16.68 1.37 3.40
N VAL A 419 -17.58 0.95 2.52
CA VAL A 419 -17.42 1.18 1.07
C VAL A 419 -18.03 2.52 0.71
N PHE A 420 -17.36 3.30 -0.12
CA PHE A 420 -17.91 4.58 -0.57
C PHE A 420 -17.52 4.90 -1.99
N GLY A 421 -18.32 5.71 -2.65
CA GLY A 421 -18.05 6.12 -4.02
C GLY A 421 -18.82 7.37 -4.39
N GLN A 422 -18.44 7.93 -5.53
CA GLN A 422 -19.07 9.12 -6.10
C GLN A 422 -19.59 8.82 -7.51
N SER A 423 -20.72 9.41 -7.90
CA SER A 423 -21.33 9.23 -9.23
C SER A 423 -21.56 7.75 -9.56
N ASN A 424 -21.08 7.24 -10.70
CA ASN A 424 -21.14 5.83 -11.03
C ASN A 424 -20.55 4.94 -9.93
N GLY A 425 -19.51 5.40 -9.22
CA GLY A 425 -18.90 4.68 -8.10
C GLY A 425 -19.88 4.53 -6.94
N ALA A 426 -20.70 5.55 -6.66
CA ALA A 426 -21.81 5.46 -5.70
C ALA A 426 -22.90 4.49 -6.18
N ALA A 427 -23.21 4.48 -7.48
CA ALA A 427 -24.13 3.50 -8.06
C ALA A 427 -23.58 2.07 -7.93
N LEU A 428 -22.28 1.84 -8.17
CA LEU A 428 -21.63 0.54 -7.95
C LEU A 428 -21.62 0.15 -6.47
N VAL A 429 -21.44 1.10 -5.54
CA VAL A 429 -21.64 0.85 -4.11
C VAL A 429 -23.06 0.37 -3.82
N ASN A 430 -24.07 0.97 -4.46
CA ASN A 430 -25.44 0.49 -4.33
C ASN A 430 -25.62 -0.93 -4.88
N TYR A 431 -24.98 -1.28 -6.00
CA TYR A 431 -24.96 -2.66 -6.51
C TYR A 431 -24.27 -3.65 -5.55
N LEU A 432 -23.20 -3.23 -4.86
CA LEU A 432 -22.58 -4.05 -3.82
C LEU A 432 -23.55 -4.32 -2.67
N LEU A 433 -24.42 -3.37 -2.31
CA LEU A 433 -25.47 -3.61 -1.31
C LEU A 433 -26.56 -4.57 -1.81
N LEU A 434 -26.82 -4.59 -3.11
CA LEU A 434 -27.85 -5.44 -3.71
C LEU A 434 -27.39 -6.87 -3.92
N SER A 435 -26.11 -7.13 -4.22
CA SER A 435 -25.60 -8.47 -4.50
C SER A 435 -25.47 -9.32 -3.24
N SER A 436 -25.91 -10.58 -3.24
CA SER A 436 -25.65 -11.50 -2.11
C SER A 436 -24.18 -11.92 -1.98
N THR A 437 -23.38 -11.76 -3.04
CA THR A 437 -21.96 -12.21 -3.09
C THR A 437 -21.03 -11.36 -2.22
N THR A 438 -21.48 -10.19 -1.79
CA THR A 438 -20.73 -9.20 -0.99
C THR A 438 -21.03 -9.25 0.51
N THR A 439 -21.89 -10.19 0.94
CA THR A 439 -22.30 -10.34 2.35
C THR A 439 -21.09 -10.43 3.27
N GLY A 440 -21.05 -9.59 4.32
CA GLY A 440 -20.00 -9.63 5.33
C GLY A 440 -18.67 -8.98 4.93
N LEU A 441 -18.54 -8.43 3.72
CA LEU A 441 -17.30 -7.78 3.29
C LEU A 441 -17.17 -6.32 3.75
N PHE A 442 -18.28 -5.69 4.15
CA PHE A 442 -18.33 -4.34 4.71
C PHE A 442 -19.53 -4.17 5.63
N SER A 443 -19.47 -3.16 6.49
CA SER A 443 -20.46 -2.90 7.54
C SER A 443 -21.24 -1.59 7.35
N LYS A 444 -20.79 -0.74 6.43
CA LYS A 444 -21.36 0.58 6.14
C LYS A 444 -21.13 0.95 4.67
N ALA A 445 -21.97 1.84 4.15
CA ALA A 445 -21.83 2.38 2.81
C ALA A 445 -22.05 3.89 2.75
N ILE A 446 -21.28 4.59 1.90
CA ILE A 446 -21.50 6.01 1.59
C ILE A 446 -21.71 6.18 0.07
N MET A 447 -22.83 6.75 -0.34
CA MET A 447 -23.20 6.94 -1.75
C MET A 447 -23.34 8.42 -2.09
N GLN A 448 -22.36 8.98 -2.79
CA GLN A 448 -22.30 10.40 -3.12
C GLN A 448 -22.77 10.65 -4.56
N SER A 449 -23.92 11.30 -4.72
CA SER A 449 -24.50 11.66 -6.03
C SER A 449 -24.63 10.47 -7.00
N GLY A 450 -25.04 9.29 -6.52
CA GLY A 450 -25.36 8.17 -7.41
C GLY A 450 -26.11 7.01 -6.76
N SER A 451 -26.79 6.23 -7.58
CA SER A 451 -27.55 5.04 -7.17
C SER A 451 -27.72 4.04 -8.32
N SER A 452 -28.09 2.80 -8.02
CA SER A 452 -28.39 1.79 -9.05
C SER A 452 -29.71 2.04 -9.81
N LEU A 453 -30.50 3.03 -9.38
CA LEU A 453 -31.78 3.41 -10.03
C LEU A 453 -31.63 4.57 -11.01
N MET A 454 -30.42 5.10 -11.20
CA MET A 454 -30.16 6.12 -12.21
C MET A 454 -30.36 5.52 -13.62
N PRO A 455 -31.01 6.23 -14.55
CA PRO A 455 -31.39 5.66 -15.85
C PRO A 455 -30.22 5.12 -16.68
N HIS A 456 -29.03 5.71 -16.53
CA HIS A 456 -27.82 5.32 -17.24
C HIS A 456 -27.01 4.22 -16.57
N MET A 457 -27.34 3.82 -15.34
CA MET A 457 -26.54 2.88 -14.53
C MET A 457 -27.04 1.44 -14.55
N PHE A 458 -28.01 1.11 -15.40
CA PHE A 458 -28.51 -0.25 -15.58
C PHE A 458 -28.77 -0.51 -17.06
N GLN A 459 -28.25 -1.61 -17.60
CA GLN A 459 -28.47 -2.01 -18.99
C GLN A 459 -29.58 -3.07 -19.06
N PRO A 460 -30.80 -2.73 -19.54
CA PRO A 460 -31.91 -3.68 -19.63
C PRO A 460 -31.80 -4.65 -20.81
N ASN A 461 -31.01 -4.35 -21.84
CA ASN A 461 -30.89 -5.17 -23.06
C ASN A 461 -29.42 -5.40 -23.46
N PRO A 462 -28.59 -6.01 -22.59
CA PRO A 462 -27.15 -6.14 -22.83
C PRO A 462 -26.83 -6.98 -24.08
N GLN A 463 -27.62 -8.02 -24.38
CA GLN A 463 -27.44 -8.82 -25.60
C GLN A 463 -27.57 -7.98 -26.88
N LYS A 464 -28.51 -7.01 -26.93
CA LYS A 464 -28.65 -6.11 -28.08
C LYS A 464 -27.40 -5.24 -28.25
N ILE A 465 -26.84 -4.74 -27.14
CA ILE A 465 -25.62 -3.94 -27.16
C ILE A 465 -24.43 -4.77 -27.62
N TYR A 466 -24.31 -6.01 -27.13
CA TYR A 466 -23.32 -6.97 -27.61
C TYR A 466 -23.42 -7.17 -29.12
N GLN A 467 -24.61 -7.46 -29.66
CA GLN A 467 -24.79 -7.65 -31.11
C GLN A 467 -24.43 -6.40 -31.92
N ASN A 468 -24.76 -5.20 -31.43
CA ASN A 468 -24.37 -3.95 -32.07
C ASN A 468 -22.84 -3.80 -32.15
N LEU A 469 -22.11 -4.14 -31.08
CA LEU A 469 -20.66 -4.13 -31.07
C LEU A 469 -20.09 -5.13 -32.08
N ILE A 470 -20.61 -6.36 -32.09
CA ILE A 470 -20.13 -7.41 -32.99
C ILE A 470 -20.35 -7.04 -34.45
N ASN A 471 -21.53 -6.51 -34.79
CA ASN A 471 -21.83 -6.05 -36.15
C ASN A 471 -20.88 -4.93 -36.61
N LYS A 472 -20.54 -4.00 -35.71
CA LYS A 472 -19.59 -2.92 -36.01
C LYS A 472 -18.16 -3.38 -36.16
N LEU A 473 -17.78 -4.45 -35.46
CA LEU A 473 -16.46 -5.07 -35.61
C LEU A 473 -16.39 -6.00 -36.84
N GLU A 474 -17.52 -6.22 -37.53
CA GLU A 474 -17.65 -7.07 -38.72
C GLU A 474 -17.12 -8.50 -38.47
N LEU A 475 -17.43 -9.06 -37.30
CA LEU A 475 -16.93 -10.38 -36.89
C LEU A 475 -17.93 -11.49 -37.24
N ASN A 476 -17.44 -12.55 -37.86
CA ASN A 476 -18.18 -13.79 -38.11
C ASN A 476 -17.86 -14.83 -37.03
N TYR A 477 -18.88 -15.53 -36.53
CA TYR A 477 -18.76 -16.52 -35.47
C TYR A 477 -19.93 -17.48 -35.48
N THR A 478 -19.74 -18.66 -34.89
CA THR A 478 -20.76 -19.71 -34.77
C THR A 478 -21.22 -19.95 -33.33
N SER A 479 -20.50 -19.43 -32.33
CA SER A 479 -20.85 -19.53 -30.91
C SER A 479 -20.26 -18.40 -30.07
N THR A 480 -20.83 -18.13 -28.89
CA THR A 480 -20.28 -17.11 -27.95
C THR A 480 -18.85 -17.42 -27.53
N LYS A 481 -18.52 -18.72 -27.38
CA LYS A 481 -17.17 -19.15 -27.03
C LYS A 481 -16.16 -18.80 -28.11
N GLU A 482 -16.49 -19.04 -29.38
CA GLU A 482 -15.66 -18.63 -30.51
C GLU A 482 -15.51 -17.10 -30.57
N MET A 483 -16.61 -16.36 -30.39
CA MET A 483 -16.56 -14.90 -30.34
C MET A 483 -15.64 -14.38 -29.23
N LEU A 484 -15.74 -14.94 -28.01
CA LEU A 484 -14.89 -14.54 -26.90
C LEU A 484 -13.40 -14.74 -27.23
N GLU A 485 -13.03 -15.87 -27.83
CA GLU A 485 -11.65 -16.10 -28.25
C GLU A 485 -11.19 -15.10 -29.32
N ILE A 486 -12.05 -14.72 -30.26
CA ILE A 486 -11.76 -13.64 -31.22
C ILE A 486 -11.52 -12.31 -30.47
N LEU A 487 -12.44 -11.91 -29.59
CA LEU A 487 -12.34 -10.64 -28.83
C LEU A 487 -11.09 -10.57 -27.94
N LYS A 488 -10.63 -11.70 -27.39
CA LYS A 488 -9.36 -11.79 -26.63
C LYS A 488 -8.12 -11.48 -27.48
N THR A 489 -8.18 -11.70 -28.80
CA THR A 489 -7.05 -11.46 -29.72
C THR A 489 -7.05 -10.08 -30.36
N LEU A 490 -8.19 -9.37 -30.37
CA LEU A 490 -8.29 -8.06 -31.00
C LEU A 490 -7.49 -7.00 -30.24
N ASP A 491 -7.04 -5.96 -30.95
CA ASP A 491 -6.55 -4.77 -30.29
C ASP A 491 -7.68 -4.10 -29.48
N ALA A 492 -7.37 -3.75 -28.23
CA ALA A 492 -8.30 -3.12 -27.32
C ALA A 492 -8.78 -1.76 -27.87
N GLU A 493 -7.91 -1.03 -28.57
CA GLU A 493 -8.28 0.23 -29.23
C GLU A 493 -9.30 0.01 -30.35
N LYS A 494 -9.18 -1.08 -31.12
CA LYS A 494 -10.15 -1.43 -32.17
C LYS A 494 -11.55 -1.66 -31.58
N ILE A 495 -11.63 -2.35 -30.43
CA ILE A 495 -12.90 -2.58 -29.72
C ILE A 495 -13.48 -1.24 -29.24
N LEU A 496 -12.67 -0.38 -28.62
CA LEU A 496 -13.09 0.93 -28.14
C LEU A 496 -13.56 1.85 -29.27
N ASN A 497 -12.86 1.82 -30.41
CA ASN A 497 -13.21 2.59 -31.59
C ASN A 497 -14.54 2.15 -32.23
N ALA A 498 -14.92 0.88 -32.09
CA ALA A 498 -16.22 0.39 -32.52
C ALA A 498 -17.38 0.82 -31.59
N LEU A 499 -17.11 1.19 -30.33
CA LEU A 499 -18.18 1.65 -29.43
C LEU A 499 -18.81 2.93 -29.95
N THR A 500 -20.13 3.03 -29.90
CA THR A 500 -20.83 4.27 -30.25
C THR A 500 -20.91 5.20 -29.06
N ILE A 501 -20.49 6.44 -29.23
CA ILE A 501 -20.81 7.52 -28.31
C ILE A 501 -22.03 8.24 -28.86
N MET A 502 -23.22 7.83 -28.40
CA MET A 502 -24.46 8.49 -28.84
C MET A 502 -24.91 9.54 -27.83
N ASN A 503 -24.70 10.81 -28.18
CA ASN A 503 -25.52 11.91 -27.69
C ASN A 503 -26.31 12.44 -28.90
N SER A 504 -27.52 11.93 -29.11
CA SER A 504 -28.43 12.38 -30.16
C SER A 504 -29.72 12.92 -29.55
N MET A 505 -30.46 13.74 -30.30
CA MET A 505 -31.76 14.26 -29.83
C MET A 505 -32.75 13.13 -29.50
N ALA A 506 -32.64 11.97 -30.15
CA ALA A 506 -33.47 10.80 -29.89
C ALA A 506 -33.03 10.00 -28.65
N SER A 507 -31.87 10.29 -28.06
CA SER A 507 -31.32 9.55 -26.92
C SER A 507 -30.47 10.46 -26.03
N PRO A 508 -31.13 11.29 -25.19
CA PRO A 508 -30.43 12.28 -24.39
C PRO A 508 -29.45 11.66 -23.41
N PHE A 509 -28.27 12.28 -23.26
CA PHE A 509 -27.24 11.83 -22.33
C PHE A 509 -27.78 11.78 -20.87
N LEU A 510 -27.38 10.76 -20.11
CA LEU A 510 -27.87 10.36 -18.77
C LEU A 510 -29.34 9.92 -18.64
N LEU A 511 -30.23 10.32 -19.56
CA LEU A 511 -31.61 9.83 -19.65
C LEU A 511 -31.72 8.60 -20.56
N ARG A 512 -30.71 7.74 -20.54
CA ARG A 512 -30.74 6.44 -21.22
C ARG A 512 -29.72 5.51 -20.58
N PRO A 513 -29.94 4.18 -20.61
CA PRO A 513 -28.91 3.20 -20.29
C PRO A 513 -27.63 3.47 -21.08
N PHE A 514 -26.49 3.49 -20.40
CA PHE A 514 -25.21 3.36 -21.08
C PHE A 514 -25.05 1.94 -21.62
N ASP A 515 -24.25 1.82 -22.67
CA ASP A 515 -24.10 0.56 -23.42
C ASP A 515 -23.50 -0.54 -22.53
N PHE A 516 -22.41 -0.23 -21.82
CA PHE A 516 -21.68 -1.19 -20.98
C PHE A 516 -21.65 -0.75 -19.51
N VAL A 517 -22.70 -1.11 -18.77
CA VAL A 517 -22.92 -0.88 -17.34
C VAL A 517 -23.55 -2.13 -16.73
N PRO A 518 -23.79 -2.20 -15.39
CA PRO A 518 -24.34 -3.39 -14.78
C PRO A 518 -25.65 -3.89 -15.43
N CYS A 519 -25.77 -5.20 -15.54
CA CYS A 519 -26.93 -5.90 -16.11
C CYS A 519 -27.32 -7.12 -15.26
N VAL A 520 -28.44 -7.77 -15.59
CA VAL A 520 -28.85 -9.02 -14.93
C VAL A 520 -28.12 -10.21 -15.56
N GLU A 521 -27.48 -11.02 -14.73
CA GLU A 521 -26.83 -12.26 -15.12
C GLU A 521 -27.81 -13.45 -15.03
N PRO A 522 -27.64 -14.49 -15.87
CA PRO A 522 -28.46 -15.70 -15.78
C PRO A 522 -28.29 -16.40 -14.43
N LYS A 523 -29.41 -16.84 -13.82
CA LYS A 523 -29.43 -17.45 -12.47
C LYS A 523 -28.56 -18.71 -12.32
N HIS A 524 -28.31 -19.43 -13.41
CA HIS A 524 -27.52 -20.66 -13.40
C HIS A 524 -26.00 -20.40 -13.46
N VAL A 525 -25.58 -19.17 -13.74
CA VAL A 525 -24.16 -18.79 -13.71
C VAL A 525 -23.65 -18.88 -12.29
N LYS A 526 -22.61 -19.69 -12.09
CA LYS A 526 -21.94 -19.82 -10.81
C LYS A 526 -21.35 -18.46 -10.42
N ASP A 527 -21.56 -18.05 -9.17
CA ASP A 527 -21.09 -16.78 -8.64
C ASP A 527 -21.64 -15.53 -9.38
N ALA A 528 -22.82 -15.66 -10.02
CA ALA A 528 -23.52 -14.53 -10.63
C ALA A 528 -23.67 -13.37 -9.62
N PHE A 529 -23.22 -12.18 -10.02
CA PHE A 529 -23.20 -11.02 -9.12
C PHE A 529 -24.60 -10.44 -8.93
N LEU A 530 -25.39 -10.33 -10.00
CA LEU A 530 -26.75 -9.77 -9.94
C LEU A 530 -27.72 -10.58 -10.81
N THR A 531 -28.69 -11.27 -10.19
CA THR A 531 -29.63 -12.15 -10.91
C THR A 531 -31.07 -11.60 -11.02
N GLU A 532 -31.29 -10.35 -10.64
CA GLU A 532 -32.59 -9.67 -10.64
C GLU A 532 -32.36 -8.16 -10.72
N THR A 533 -33.27 -7.41 -11.34
CA THR A 533 -33.08 -5.97 -11.53
C THR A 533 -32.97 -5.23 -10.20
N PRO A 534 -32.23 -4.11 -10.12
CA PRO A 534 -32.07 -3.35 -8.88
C PRO A 534 -33.39 -2.96 -8.23
N LEU A 535 -34.36 -2.52 -9.03
CA LEU A 535 -35.68 -2.12 -8.55
C LEU A 535 -36.42 -3.29 -7.88
N TRP A 536 -36.46 -4.45 -8.52
CA TRP A 536 -37.14 -5.62 -7.95
C TRP A 536 -36.48 -6.11 -6.67
N ARG A 537 -35.14 -6.04 -6.59
CA ARG A 537 -34.43 -6.37 -5.35
C ARG A 537 -34.78 -5.42 -4.22
N LEU A 538 -34.85 -4.12 -4.49
CA LEU A 538 -35.23 -3.11 -3.50
C LEU A 538 -36.66 -3.28 -3.01
N ILE A 539 -37.63 -3.42 -3.92
CA ILE A 539 -39.05 -3.65 -3.59
C ILE A 539 -39.20 -4.89 -2.70
N ASN A 540 -38.50 -5.96 -3.04
CA ASN A 540 -38.55 -7.23 -2.32
C ASN A 540 -37.67 -7.28 -1.06
N GLY A 541 -36.95 -6.21 -0.71
CA GLY A 541 -36.07 -6.18 0.46
C GLY A 541 -34.82 -7.08 0.34
N LYS A 542 -34.39 -7.43 -0.88
CA LYS A 542 -33.23 -8.29 -1.15
C LYS A 542 -31.94 -7.47 -1.25
N PHE A 543 -31.52 -6.88 -0.14
CA PHE A 543 -30.29 -6.10 -0.02
C PHE A 543 -29.66 -6.26 1.36
N HIS A 544 -28.37 -5.94 1.46
CA HIS A 544 -27.64 -5.94 2.74
C HIS A 544 -28.12 -4.81 3.64
N ILE A 545 -28.44 -5.16 4.87
CA ILE A 545 -28.76 -4.19 5.91
C ILE A 545 -27.44 -3.75 6.56
N VAL A 546 -26.97 -2.57 6.15
CA VAL A 546 -25.83 -1.86 6.74
C VAL A 546 -26.22 -0.43 7.06
N SER A 547 -25.45 0.27 7.90
CA SER A 547 -25.66 1.72 8.04
C SER A 547 -25.26 2.42 6.75
N ILE A 548 -26.08 3.37 6.29
CA ILE A 548 -25.81 4.10 5.04
C ILE A 548 -25.77 5.61 5.27
N MET A 549 -24.88 6.26 4.55
CA MET A 549 -24.90 7.70 4.32
C MET A 549 -25.04 7.93 2.81
N ILE A 550 -25.92 8.82 2.41
CA ILE A 550 -26.25 9.01 0.99
C ILE A 550 -26.68 10.45 0.76
N GLY A 551 -26.42 11.01 -0.41
CA GLY A 551 -26.81 12.38 -0.69
C GLY A 551 -26.41 12.85 -2.07
N SER A 552 -26.67 14.12 -2.34
CA SER A 552 -26.40 14.76 -3.63
C SER A 552 -25.89 16.18 -3.46
N ASN A 553 -25.42 16.80 -4.55
CA ASN A 553 -25.20 18.25 -4.62
C ASN A 553 -26.54 18.96 -4.90
N THR A 554 -26.55 20.29 -4.80
CA THR A 554 -27.73 21.11 -5.14
C THR A 554 -28.25 20.82 -6.56
N ASN A 555 -27.37 20.75 -7.56
CA ASN A 555 -27.76 20.59 -8.96
C ASN A 555 -26.68 19.78 -9.72
N ASP A 556 -26.63 18.46 -9.48
CA ASP A 556 -25.65 17.53 -10.06
C ASP A 556 -25.64 17.46 -11.60
N ALA A 557 -26.70 17.88 -12.30
CA ALA A 557 -26.74 17.84 -13.76
C ALA A 557 -26.22 19.13 -14.42
N LEU A 558 -25.83 20.15 -13.65
CA LEU A 558 -25.36 21.43 -14.20
C LEU A 558 -24.17 21.29 -15.15
N PHE A 559 -23.32 20.29 -14.97
CA PHE A 559 -22.19 20.01 -15.86
C PHE A 559 -22.62 19.76 -17.31
N LEU A 560 -23.85 19.31 -17.53
CA LEU A 560 -24.41 19.09 -18.86
C LEU A 560 -24.50 20.37 -19.70
N SER A 561 -24.60 21.53 -19.05
CA SER A 561 -24.67 22.85 -19.72
C SER A 561 -23.45 23.15 -20.59
N LYS A 562 -22.29 22.56 -20.29
CA LYS A 562 -21.06 22.71 -21.08
C LYS A 562 -20.82 21.55 -22.03
N ILE A 563 -21.50 20.43 -21.83
CA ILE A 563 -21.36 19.22 -22.64
C ILE A 563 -22.29 19.26 -23.85
N ILE A 564 -23.53 19.71 -23.65
CA ILE A 564 -24.56 19.70 -24.69
C ILE A 564 -24.74 21.14 -25.18
N SER A 565 -24.27 21.42 -26.38
CA SER A 565 -24.55 22.68 -27.05
C SER A 565 -26.04 22.81 -27.34
N ASN A 566 -26.57 24.05 -27.31
CA ASN A 566 -27.99 24.33 -27.56
C ASN A 566 -28.97 23.57 -26.65
N PHE A 567 -28.54 23.15 -25.44
CA PHE A 567 -29.34 22.39 -24.46
C PHE A 567 -30.79 22.89 -24.43
N THR A 568 -31.02 24.13 -24.01
CA THR A 568 -32.36 24.72 -23.88
C THR A 568 -33.21 24.62 -25.14
N SER A 569 -32.63 24.85 -26.31
CA SER A 569 -33.36 24.80 -27.59
C SER A 569 -33.82 23.37 -27.91
N VAL A 570 -32.95 22.38 -27.69
CA VAL A 570 -33.27 20.97 -27.93
C VAL A 570 -34.36 20.51 -26.98
N TYR A 571 -34.20 20.70 -25.66
CA TYR A 571 -35.17 20.18 -24.69
C TYR A 571 -36.54 20.89 -24.76
N ASN A 572 -36.58 22.15 -25.18
CA ASN A 572 -37.86 22.83 -25.46
C ASN A 572 -38.58 22.29 -26.72
N LEU A 573 -37.91 21.55 -27.60
CA LEU A 573 -38.55 20.85 -28.74
C LEU A 573 -39.12 19.48 -28.35
N PHE A 574 -38.61 18.88 -27.28
CA PHE A 574 -38.96 17.53 -26.80
C PHE A 574 -39.47 17.60 -25.35
N PRO A 575 -40.67 18.15 -25.11
CA PRO A 575 -41.21 18.35 -23.76
C PRO A 575 -41.40 17.05 -22.98
N GLU A 576 -41.48 15.89 -23.64
CA GLU A 576 -41.53 14.56 -23.02
C GLU A 576 -40.33 14.27 -22.11
N PHE A 577 -39.17 14.89 -22.35
CA PHE A 577 -37.99 14.74 -21.50
C PHE A 577 -38.16 15.31 -20.09
N ILE A 578 -39.23 16.09 -19.83
CA ILE A 578 -39.58 16.53 -18.48
C ILE A 578 -40.09 15.37 -17.60
N VAL A 579 -40.53 14.27 -18.20
CA VAL A 579 -41.07 13.11 -17.48
C VAL A 579 -39.92 12.16 -17.10
N PRO A 580 -39.74 11.83 -15.80
CA PRO A 580 -38.72 10.86 -15.41
C PRO A 580 -38.96 9.51 -16.08
N LEU A 581 -37.94 8.93 -16.73
CA LEU A 581 -38.04 7.62 -17.41
C LEU A 581 -38.61 6.51 -16.51
N SER A 582 -38.32 6.56 -15.21
CA SER A 582 -38.83 5.60 -14.23
C SER A 582 -40.35 5.57 -14.06
N PHE A 583 -41.09 6.51 -14.65
CA PHE A 583 -42.55 6.50 -14.64
C PHE A 583 -43.14 5.52 -15.65
N ASP A 584 -42.35 5.10 -16.65
CA ASP A 584 -42.72 4.07 -17.63
C ASP A 584 -44.08 4.34 -18.29
N LEU A 585 -44.30 5.60 -18.69
CA LEU A 585 -45.54 6.01 -19.36
C LEU A 585 -45.46 5.71 -20.85
N PRO A 586 -46.53 5.17 -21.48
CA PRO A 586 -46.54 4.96 -22.92
C PRO A 586 -46.36 6.28 -23.67
N GLU A 587 -45.46 6.27 -24.65
CA GLU A 587 -45.23 7.39 -25.56
C GLU A 587 -46.54 7.81 -26.26
N ASN A 588 -46.70 9.10 -26.52
CA ASN A 588 -47.88 9.69 -27.19
C ASN A 588 -49.24 9.39 -26.52
N SER A 589 -49.26 8.97 -25.26
CA SER A 589 -50.50 8.73 -24.51
C SER A 589 -51.09 10.01 -23.90
N SER A 590 -52.41 10.02 -23.67
CA SER A 590 -53.07 11.12 -22.92
C SER A 590 -52.51 11.29 -21.51
N LYS A 591 -52.06 10.20 -20.89
CA LYS A 591 -51.40 10.19 -19.59
C LYS A 591 -50.01 10.84 -19.64
N MET A 592 -49.23 10.57 -20.69
CA MET A 592 -47.96 11.27 -20.92
C MET A 592 -48.20 12.77 -21.09
N ASN A 593 -49.12 13.17 -21.96
CA ASN A 593 -49.42 14.59 -22.24
C ASN A 593 -49.90 15.36 -21.01
N SER A 594 -50.80 14.78 -20.21
CA SER A 594 -51.26 15.39 -18.95
C SER A 594 -50.15 15.48 -17.91
N THR A 595 -49.26 14.49 -17.84
CA THR A 595 -48.09 14.51 -16.94
C THR A 595 -47.10 15.59 -17.35
N ILE A 596 -46.85 15.78 -18.66
CA ILE A 596 -46.02 16.86 -19.18
C ILE A 596 -46.58 18.23 -18.76
N GLN A 597 -47.88 18.47 -18.97
CA GLN A 597 -48.53 19.74 -18.59
C GLN A 597 -48.44 20.01 -17.09
N GLU A 598 -48.62 18.99 -16.26
CA GLU A 598 -48.50 19.12 -14.81
C GLU A 598 -47.07 19.43 -14.38
N LEU A 599 -46.06 18.77 -14.97
CA LEU A 599 -44.66 19.03 -14.66
C LEU A 599 -44.19 20.40 -15.19
N GLN A 600 -44.67 20.83 -16.35
CA GLN A 600 -44.47 22.20 -16.84
C GLN A 600 -45.10 23.22 -15.89
N SER A 601 -46.28 22.92 -15.34
CA SER A 601 -46.91 23.76 -14.31
C SER A 601 -46.07 23.86 -13.04
N PHE A 602 -45.42 22.77 -12.65
CA PHE A 602 -44.59 22.70 -11.46
C PHE A 602 -43.20 23.34 -11.62
N TYR A 603 -42.52 23.12 -12.75
CA TYR A 603 -41.14 23.58 -12.97
C TYR A 603 -41.02 24.89 -13.73
N PHE A 604 -41.99 25.24 -14.58
CA PHE A 604 -41.94 26.42 -15.45
C PHE A 604 -43.07 27.42 -15.17
N ASP A 605 -43.75 27.31 -14.04
CA ASP A 605 -44.89 28.16 -13.67
C ASP A 605 -45.99 28.20 -14.77
N GLY A 606 -46.26 27.06 -15.40
CA GLY A 606 -47.29 26.91 -16.44
C GLY A 606 -46.83 27.24 -17.86
N ARG A 607 -45.58 27.69 -18.05
CA ARG A 607 -45.00 27.87 -19.39
C ARG A 607 -44.73 26.52 -20.04
N THR A 608 -44.84 26.47 -21.37
CA THR A 608 -44.48 25.27 -22.15
C THR A 608 -42.97 25.16 -22.44
N LYS A 609 -42.22 26.24 -22.19
CA LYS A 609 -40.77 26.32 -22.43
C LYS A 609 -40.04 26.71 -21.15
N GLY A 610 -39.03 25.90 -20.83
CA GLY A 610 -38.12 26.13 -19.72
C GLY A 610 -36.89 26.94 -20.11
N THR A 611 -36.30 27.61 -19.13
CA THR A 611 -34.96 28.19 -19.19
C THR A 611 -33.90 27.10 -19.03
N LEU A 612 -32.62 27.45 -19.24
CA LEU A 612 -31.50 26.52 -19.05
C LEU A 612 -31.46 25.98 -17.61
N ASP A 613 -31.56 26.86 -16.62
CA ASP A 613 -31.47 26.49 -15.20
C ASP A 613 -32.63 25.58 -14.76
N GLU A 614 -33.84 25.85 -15.23
CA GLU A 614 -35.01 25.01 -14.93
C GLU A 614 -34.85 23.61 -15.52
N TRP A 615 -34.40 23.51 -16.77
CA TRP A 615 -34.14 22.21 -17.40
C TRP A 615 -33.00 21.43 -16.71
N LEU A 616 -31.92 22.10 -16.32
CA LEU A 616 -30.82 21.44 -15.58
C LEU A 616 -31.28 21.00 -14.19
N GLN A 617 -32.14 21.79 -13.53
CA GLN A 617 -32.76 21.40 -12.27
C GLN A 617 -33.66 20.17 -12.43
N ILE A 618 -34.49 20.12 -13.47
CA ILE A 618 -35.28 18.94 -13.82
C ILE A 618 -34.36 17.73 -14.01
N TYR A 619 -33.29 17.88 -14.80
CA TYR A 619 -32.31 16.81 -15.01
C TYR A 619 -31.67 16.32 -13.71
N SER A 620 -31.26 17.23 -12.82
CA SER A 620 -30.73 16.89 -11.51
C SER A 620 -31.72 16.12 -10.66
N ASP A 621 -32.97 16.56 -10.67
CA ASP A 621 -34.03 15.93 -9.91
C ASP A 621 -34.31 14.52 -10.48
N GLN A 622 -34.43 14.36 -11.80
CA GLN A 622 -34.75 13.09 -12.46
C GLN A 622 -33.61 12.06 -12.44
N VAL A 623 -32.37 12.49 -12.67
CA VAL A 623 -31.22 11.59 -12.86
C VAL A 623 -30.53 11.26 -11.55
N PHE A 624 -30.47 12.21 -10.62
CA PHE A 624 -29.71 12.04 -9.37
C PHE A 624 -30.64 11.98 -8.16
N LYS A 625 -31.34 13.07 -7.84
CA LYS A 625 -32.01 13.21 -6.55
C LYS A 625 -33.18 12.25 -6.38
N PHE A 626 -34.01 12.06 -7.40
CA PHE A 626 -35.17 11.19 -7.34
C PHE A 626 -34.79 9.70 -7.23
N PRO A 627 -33.86 9.15 -8.05
CA PRO A 627 -33.32 7.82 -7.82
C PRO A 627 -32.69 7.63 -6.44
N ILE A 628 -31.91 8.61 -5.96
CA ILE A 628 -31.28 8.58 -4.63
C ILE A 628 -32.34 8.51 -3.52
N ASP A 629 -33.35 9.38 -3.54
CA ASP A 629 -34.41 9.39 -2.53
C ASP A 629 -35.25 8.10 -2.55
N ARG A 630 -35.45 7.48 -3.72
CA ARG A 630 -36.06 6.15 -3.81
C ARG A 630 -35.22 5.09 -3.10
N ILE A 631 -33.89 5.10 -3.25
CA ILE A 631 -33.00 4.24 -2.45
C ILE A 631 -33.21 4.48 -0.96
N VAL A 632 -33.17 5.74 -0.51
CA VAL A 632 -33.36 6.09 0.92
C VAL A 632 -34.68 5.52 1.43
N LYS A 633 -35.78 5.68 0.68
CA LYS A 633 -37.11 5.18 1.02
C LYS A 633 -37.16 3.65 1.10
N TYR A 634 -36.65 2.93 0.11
CA TYR A 634 -36.65 1.47 0.15
C TYR A 634 -35.82 0.92 1.31
N TYR A 635 -34.66 1.53 1.61
CA TYR A 635 -33.86 1.14 2.77
C TYR A 635 -34.58 1.47 4.08
N ALA A 636 -35.19 2.64 4.21
CA ALA A 636 -35.90 3.05 5.43
C ALA A 636 -37.14 2.19 5.73
N LEU A 637 -37.71 1.51 4.73
CA LEU A 637 -38.82 0.57 4.92
C LEU A 637 -38.40 -0.77 5.53
N ARG A 638 -37.11 -1.15 5.45
CA ARG A 638 -36.64 -2.50 5.82
C ARG A 638 -35.45 -2.51 6.79
N SER A 639 -34.65 -1.45 6.81
CA SER A 639 -33.45 -1.35 7.63
C SER A 639 -33.79 -0.92 9.06
N TYR A 640 -33.20 -1.61 10.03
CA TYR A 640 -33.18 -1.20 11.44
C TYR A 640 -31.90 -0.43 11.82
N LEU A 641 -30.98 -0.25 10.87
CA LEU A 641 -29.74 0.50 11.06
C LEU A 641 -29.88 1.96 10.63
N ASN A 642 -28.84 2.74 10.86
CA ASN A 642 -28.85 4.18 10.67
C ASN A 642 -28.79 4.55 9.19
N ILE A 643 -29.59 5.55 8.80
CA ILE A 643 -29.66 6.09 7.44
C ILE A 643 -29.46 7.60 7.56
N TYR A 644 -28.39 8.12 6.96
CA TYR A 644 -28.09 9.55 6.94
C TYR A 644 -28.23 10.08 5.53
N TYR A 645 -29.17 11.00 5.32
CA TYR A 645 -29.42 11.61 4.02
C TYR A 645 -28.87 13.04 4.02
N TYR A 646 -28.11 13.47 3.02
CA TYR A 646 -27.60 14.84 2.91
C TYR A 646 -27.87 15.52 1.57
N GLU A 647 -27.77 16.85 1.61
CA GLU A 647 -27.58 17.69 0.46
C GLU A 647 -26.37 18.60 0.67
N PHE A 648 -25.41 18.57 -0.25
CA PHE A 648 -24.28 19.50 -0.24
C PHE A 648 -24.67 20.77 -1.00
N THR A 649 -24.69 21.89 -0.28
CA THR A 649 -25.08 23.21 -0.82
C THR A 649 -24.01 24.27 -0.58
N PHE A 650 -22.84 23.88 -0.05
CA PHE A 650 -21.76 24.77 0.29
C PHE A 650 -21.07 25.35 -0.95
N ASP A 651 -20.99 26.68 -0.99
CA ASP A 651 -20.25 27.43 -1.99
C ASP A 651 -18.88 27.87 -1.44
N GLY A 652 -17.80 27.29 -1.95
CA GLY A 652 -16.44 27.59 -1.51
C GLY A 652 -15.41 27.52 -2.62
N SER A 653 -14.17 27.89 -2.28
CA SER A 653 -13.07 28.01 -3.27
C SER A 653 -12.61 26.69 -3.88
N LEU A 654 -13.09 25.55 -3.37
CA LEU A 654 -12.75 24.23 -3.89
C LEU A 654 -13.84 23.65 -4.82
N ASN A 655 -14.94 24.38 -5.04
CA ASN A 655 -16.00 24.01 -5.99
C ASN A 655 -15.52 24.23 -7.44
N TYR A 656 -14.55 23.43 -7.87
CA TYR A 656 -13.89 23.55 -9.16
C TYR A 656 -14.88 23.44 -10.31
N TYR A 657 -15.77 22.45 -10.26
CA TYR A 657 -16.69 22.16 -11.36
C TYR A 657 -17.75 23.25 -11.48
N LYS A 658 -18.26 23.78 -10.36
CA LYS A 658 -19.16 24.95 -10.38
C LYS A 658 -18.52 26.11 -11.14
N ASN A 659 -17.26 26.43 -10.84
CA ASN A 659 -16.52 27.53 -11.45
C ASN A 659 -16.24 27.26 -12.93
N LEU A 660 -15.80 26.04 -13.26
CA LEU A 660 -15.57 25.59 -14.64
C LEU A 660 -16.82 25.75 -15.51
N PHE A 661 -18.00 25.47 -14.94
CA PHE A 661 -19.27 25.53 -15.66
C PHE A 661 -19.96 26.89 -15.56
N GLY A 662 -19.45 27.82 -14.73
CA GLY A 662 -20.01 29.17 -14.57
C GLY A 662 -21.40 29.17 -13.94
N THR A 663 -21.62 28.32 -12.94
CA THR A 663 -22.96 28.09 -12.37
C THR A 663 -23.13 28.75 -11.01
N SER A 664 -24.39 28.97 -10.59
CA SER A 664 -24.71 29.68 -9.35
C SER A 664 -24.68 28.78 -8.10
N THR A 665 -24.88 27.46 -8.28
CA THR A 665 -24.98 26.48 -7.18
C THR A 665 -23.95 25.37 -7.30
N THR A 666 -23.80 24.55 -6.26
CA THR A 666 -22.94 23.36 -6.28
C THR A 666 -23.37 22.38 -7.37
N THR A 667 -22.42 21.86 -8.14
CA THR A 667 -22.64 20.88 -9.21
C THR A 667 -21.98 19.54 -8.87
N HIS A 668 -22.09 18.57 -9.79
CA HIS A 668 -21.50 17.25 -9.66
C HIS A 668 -20.03 17.30 -9.27
N SER A 669 -19.66 16.47 -8.29
CA SER A 669 -18.28 16.28 -7.82
C SER A 669 -17.65 17.48 -7.10
N ASP A 670 -18.36 18.59 -6.89
CA ASP A 670 -17.84 19.75 -6.13
C ASP A 670 -17.50 19.41 -4.67
N GLU A 671 -18.12 18.38 -4.09
CA GLU A 671 -17.86 17.96 -2.73
C GLU A 671 -16.56 17.14 -2.59
N ILE A 672 -16.04 16.58 -3.68
CA ILE A 672 -14.90 15.67 -3.67
C ILE A 672 -13.58 16.35 -3.29
N PRO A 673 -13.25 17.57 -3.80
CA PRO A 673 -12.11 18.35 -3.33
C PRO A 673 -12.09 18.68 -1.83
N TYR A 674 -13.21 18.50 -1.12
CA TYR A 674 -13.30 18.65 0.34
C TYR A 674 -12.95 17.36 1.09
N LEU A 675 -12.92 16.20 0.42
CA LEU A 675 -12.50 14.91 1.00
C LEU A 675 -11.09 14.51 0.54
N PHE A 676 -10.79 14.77 -0.72
CA PHE A 676 -9.52 14.42 -1.35
C PHE A 676 -8.81 15.66 -1.89
N GLU A 677 -7.49 15.66 -1.78
CA GLU A 677 -6.68 16.58 -2.56
C GLU A 677 -6.48 15.99 -3.97
N ILE A 678 -6.86 16.78 -4.98
CA ILE A 678 -6.75 16.42 -6.38
C ILE A 678 -5.66 17.29 -7.01
N LYS A 679 -4.43 16.75 -7.07
CA LYS A 679 -3.25 17.54 -7.45
C LYS A 679 -3.34 18.16 -8.85
N THR A 680 -3.97 17.47 -9.79
CA THR A 680 -4.16 17.94 -11.17
C THR A 680 -5.04 19.17 -11.28
N LEU A 681 -5.89 19.46 -10.29
CA LEU A 681 -6.75 20.64 -10.30
C LEU A 681 -6.08 21.89 -9.71
N ASN A 682 -4.95 21.74 -9.02
CA ASN A 682 -4.19 22.84 -8.40
C ASN A 682 -5.07 23.83 -7.59
N LEU A 683 -5.99 23.29 -6.79
CA LEU A 683 -6.96 24.10 -6.03
C LEU A 683 -6.36 24.59 -4.72
N THR A 684 -6.64 25.85 -4.38
CA THR A 684 -6.26 26.45 -3.09
C THR A 684 -7.48 26.66 -2.21
N ALA A 685 -7.44 26.13 -0.99
CA ALA A 685 -8.51 26.31 0.00
C ALA A 685 -8.36 27.66 0.71
N ASN A 686 -9.39 28.49 0.65
CA ASN A 686 -9.52 29.64 1.55
C ASN A 686 -9.99 29.19 2.95
N MET A 687 -10.05 30.10 3.92
CA MET A 687 -10.43 29.76 5.29
C MET A 687 -11.79 29.03 5.40
N LYS A 688 -12.81 29.47 4.66
CA LYS A 688 -14.13 28.82 4.67
C LYS A 688 -14.06 27.40 4.11
N ALA A 689 -13.34 27.23 3.00
CA ALA A 689 -13.15 25.93 2.38
C ALA A 689 -12.32 24.97 3.25
N THR A 690 -11.30 25.48 3.96
CA THR A 690 -10.54 24.70 4.95
C THR A 690 -11.44 24.23 6.08
N ILE A 691 -12.28 25.11 6.65
CA ILE A 691 -13.25 24.71 7.70
C ILE A 691 -14.22 23.65 7.17
N MET A 692 -14.74 23.83 5.95
CA MET A 692 -15.64 22.84 5.34
C MET A 692 -14.96 21.49 5.11
N ARG A 693 -13.71 21.49 4.66
CA ARG A 693 -12.90 20.27 4.48
C ARG A 693 -12.72 19.52 5.81
N GLU A 694 -12.39 20.23 6.89
CA GLU A 694 -12.27 19.61 8.23
C GLU A 694 -13.63 19.06 8.70
N ARG A 695 -14.74 19.75 8.43
CA ARG A 695 -16.09 19.24 8.72
C ARG A 695 -16.42 17.97 7.92
N MET A 696 -16.26 18.02 6.60
CA MET A 696 -16.58 16.90 5.69
C MET A 696 -15.76 15.66 6.02
N THR A 697 -14.45 15.80 6.17
CA THR A 697 -13.57 14.66 6.50
C THR A 697 -13.89 14.08 7.87
N ALA A 698 -14.23 14.90 8.87
CA ALA A 698 -14.68 14.44 10.18
C ALA A 698 -16.02 13.68 10.11
N LEU A 699 -17.02 14.21 9.38
CA LEU A 699 -18.33 13.55 9.20
C LEU A 699 -18.16 12.16 8.57
N TRP A 700 -17.37 12.06 7.50
CA TRP A 700 -17.13 10.79 6.78
C TRP A 700 -16.36 9.80 7.65
N ALA A 701 -15.31 10.26 8.35
CA ALA A 701 -14.51 9.40 9.21
C ALA A 701 -15.28 8.92 10.45
N ASN A 702 -16.06 9.79 11.09
CA ASN A 702 -16.93 9.43 12.21
C ASN A 702 -17.93 8.36 11.80
N PHE A 703 -18.60 8.55 10.67
CA PHE A 703 -19.51 7.55 10.14
C PHE A 703 -18.79 6.22 9.88
N ALA A 704 -17.58 6.24 9.30
CA ALA A 704 -16.82 5.01 9.08
C ALA A 704 -16.48 4.27 10.39
N LYS A 705 -16.08 5.01 11.42
CA LYS A 705 -15.70 4.47 12.74
C LYS A 705 -16.87 3.89 13.51
N ASP A 706 -17.96 4.65 13.58
CA ASP A 706 -18.98 4.48 14.62
C ASP A 706 -20.39 4.29 14.04
N GLY A 707 -20.60 4.61 12.75
CA GLY A 707 -21.89 4.45 12.08
C GLY A 707 -22.80 5.66 12.21
N ASP A 708 -22.32 6.71 12.86
CA ASP A 708 -22.99 8.00 13.02
C ASP A 708 -21.96 9.11 12.74
N PRO A 709 -22.28 10.07 11.84
CA PRO A 709 -21.34 11.10 11.38
C PRO A 709 -21.03 12.17 12.44
N THR A 710 -21.85 12.29 13.51
CA THR A 710 -21.77 13.36 14.51
C THR A 710 -21.45 12.90 15.94
N VAL A 711 -21.23 11.60 16.19
CA VAL A 711 -20.93 11.02 17.52
C VAL A 711 -19.81 11.75 18.27
N ARG A 712 -18.72 12.08 17.57
CA ARG A 712 -17.55 12.71 18.17
C ARG A 712 -17.66 14.20 17.95
N THR A 713 -18.07 14.92 18.99
CA THR A 713 -18.21 16.38 18.99
C THR A 713 -16.85 17.02 18.70
N ASN A 714 -16.66 17.44 17.45
CA ASN A 714 -15.66 18.42 17.06
C ASN A 714 -16.29 19.80 17.24
N VAL A 715 -15.54 20.81 17.69
CA VAL A 715 -16.02 22.20 17.78
C VAL A 715 -16.60 22.69 16.44
N LEU A 716 -16.14 22.10 15.32
CA LEU A 716 -16.65 22.38 13.98
C LEU A 716 -17.97 21.67 13.63
N LEU A 717 -18.35 20.61 14.34
CA LEU A 717 -19.58 19.82 14.18
C LEU A 717 -20.56 20.11 15.33
N ASN A 718 -21.14 21.31 15.30
CA ASN A 718 -22.00 21.83 16.36
C ASN A 718 -23.49 21.48 16.21
N THR A 719 -23.86 20.79 15.14
CA THR A 719 -25.22 20.33 14.88
C THR A 719 -25.20 18.80 14.78
N GLU A 720 -26.07 18.12 15.52
CA GLU A 720 -26.28 16.68 15.38
C GLU A 720 -26.94 16.38 14.03
N TRP A 721 -26.51 15.32 13.33
CA TRP A 721 -27.15 14.91 12.08
C TRP A 721 -28.26 13.90 12.39
N PHE A 722 -29.52 14.30 12.19
CA PHE A 722 -30.64 13.41 12.46
C PHE A 722 -30.80 12.31 11.40
N GLU A 723 -31.06 11.11 11.88
CA GLU A 723 -31.32 9.95 11.02
C GLU A 723 -32.58 10.16 10.16
N TYR A 724 -32.50 9.72 8.92
CA TYR A 724 -33.66 9.58 8.06
C TYR A 724 -34.50 8.38 8.53
N ARG A 725 -35.77 8.63 8.80
CA ARG A 725 -36.81 7.61 8.96
C ARG A 725 -38.01 7.94 8.09
N SER A 726 -38.78 6.95 7.69
CA SER A 726 -39.95 7.11 6.79
C SER A 726 -40.98 8.14 7.29
N TYR A 727 -41.08 8.31 8.62
CA TYR A 727 -41.97 9.28 9.27
C TYR A 727 -41.36 10.67 9.45
N SER A 728 -40.04 10.78 9.69
CA SER A 728 -39.38 12.06 10.00
C SER A 728 -38.84 12.76 8.75
N ARG A 729 -38.34 11.98 7.79
CA ARG A 729 -37.79 12.41 6.49
C ARG A 729 -36.78 13.55 6.60
N TYR A 730 -35.89 13.45 7.57
CA TYR A 730 -34.78 14.39 7.75
C TYR A 730 -33.72 14.21 6.68
N TYR A 731 -33.17 15.33 6.21
CA TYR A 731 -31.90 15.35 5.50
C TYR A 731 -31.03 16.47 6.07
N TYR A 732 -29.73 16.34 5.90
CA TYR A 732 -28.75 17.25 6.45
C TYR A 732 -28.17 18.13 5.35
N GLU A 733 -28.37 19.44 5.50
CA GLU A 733 -27.76 20.40 4.62
C GLU A 733 -26.33 20.70 5.09
N ILE A 734 -25.38 20.45 4.20
CA ILE A 734 -23.97 20.77 4.40
C ILE A 734 -23.68 22.11 3.69
N ASN A 735 -23.70 23.19 4.46
CA ASN A 735 -23.37 24.56 4.04
C ASN A 735 -22.44 25.23 5.07
N ASN A 736 -22.22 26.54 4.99
CA ASN A 736 -21.51 27.36 5.99
C ASN A 736 -22.00 27.06 7.41
N THR A 737 -23.29 26.77 7.56
CA THR A 737 -23.91 26.18 8.74
C THR A 737 -24.40 24.79 8.40
N LEU A 738 -24.35 23.88 9.38
CA LEU A 738 -24.88 22.54 9.24
C LEU A 738 -26.30 22.49 9.82
N ASN A 739 -27.27 22.02 9.04
CA ASN A 739 -28.68 22.12 9.41
C ASN A 739 -29.46 20.83 9.09
N ASN A 740 -30.32 20.38 10.01
CA ASN A 740 -31.33 19.39 9.69
C ASN A 740 -32.52 20.06 8.99
N LYS A 741 -32.81 19.63 7.77
CA LYS A 741 -33.99 20.01 7.00
C LYS A 741 -34.93 18.81 6.86
N ARG A 742 -36.16 19.06 6.43
CA ARG A 742 -37.17 18.01 6.18
C ARG A 742 -37.73 18.18 4.79
N ASN A 743 -38.22 17.06 4.25
CA ASN A 743 -39.03 17.02 3.03
C ASN A 743 -38.39 17.73 1.84
N PHE A 744 -37.56 17.00 1.10
CA PHE A 744 -37.02 17.48 -0.17
C PHE A 744 -38.16 17.77 -1.17
N THR A 745 -38.60 19.03 -1.29
CA THR A 745 -39.90 19.40 -1.89
C THR A 745 -40.11 18.84 -3.30
N ARG A 746 -39.17 19.07 -4.22
CA ARG A 746 -39.28 18.62 -5.62
C ARG A 746 -39.27 17.11 -5.77
N VAL A 747 -38.42 16.43 -5.00
CA VAL A 747 -38.31 14.97 -5.02
C VAL A 747 -39.54 14.30 -4.40
N ASN A 748 -40.09 14.88 -3.33
CA ASN A 748 -41.37 14.45 -2.77
C ASN A 748 -42.52 14.66 -3.75
N TYR A 749 -42.53 15.76 -4.49
CA TYR A 749 -43.50 16.00 -5.55
C TYR A 749 -43.43 14.89 -6.61
N LEU A 750 -42.25 14.60 -7.15
CA LEU A 750 -42.04 13.50 -8.11
C LEU A 750 -42.48 12.14 -7.55
N SER A 751 -42.20 11.87 -6.28
CA SER A 751 -42.63 10.62 -5.62
C SER A 751 -44.15 10.50 -5.53
N ASN A 752 -44.84 11.58 -5.14
CA ASN A 752 -46.30 11.59 -5.05
C ASN A 752 -46.93 11.48 -6.44
N LEU A 753 -46.35 12.14 -7.44
CA LEU A 753 -46.76 12.07 -8.83
C LEU A 753 -46.62 10.64 -9.37
N GLN A 754 -45.46 10.00 -9.19
CA GLN A 754 -45.25 8.61 -9.61
C GLN A 754 -46.29 7.69 -8.94
N LYS A 755 -46.48 7.80 -7.63
CA LYS A 755 -47.44 6.99 -6.89
C LYS A 755 -48.87 7.14 -7.43
N ARG A 756 -49.29 8.37 -7.74
CA ARG A 756 -50.61 8.63 -8.34
C ARG A 756 -50.75 8.03 -9.73
N LEU A 757 -49.69 8.09 -10.54
CA LEU A 757 -49.71 7.62 -11.91
C LEU A 757 -49.61 6.10 -12.00
N THR A 758 -48.69 5.46 -11.29
CA THR A 758 -48.37 4.04 -11.50
C THR A 758 -48.96 3.13 -10.43
N GLY A 759 -49.40 3.67 -9.29
CA GLY A 759 -49.84 2.90 -8.12
C GLY A 759 -48.68 2.29 -7.31
N TYR A 760 -47.43 2.46 -7.76
CA TYR A 760 -46.22 1.95 -7.11
C TYR A 760 -45.47 3.05 -6.35
N PHE A 761 -44.65 2.65 -5.37
CA PHE A 761 -43.82 3.53 -4.53
C PHE A 761 -42.34 3.37 -4.88
#